data_AF-A0A563EK96-F1
#
_entry.id   AF-A0A563EK96-F1
#
_cell.length_a   1.000
_cell.length_b   1.000
_cell.length_c   1.000
_cell.angle_alpha   90.00
_cell.angle_beta   90.00
_cell.angle_gamma   90.00
#
_symmetry.space_group_name_H-M   'P 1'
#
loop_
_entity.id
_entity.type
_entity.pdbx_description
1 polymer ?
#
loop_
_entity_poly.entity_id
_entity_poly.type
_entity_poly.pdbx_seq_one_letter_code
_entity_poly.pdbx_strand_id
1 'polypeptide(L)'
;MRRLLALALIAAGLVVAPPTALAGDGLGWDVRKAPFQLDFKDRKVLNGQRESGYRLTDGTEHQLTNLVSRQRVPHGVKYVVATTEPGRSADVVVTRTERGLRVSTALRPDTGVSQVFSNLTGSLDEHFLGGGAHTMFIDLRGKVLLNKAVFVGASNFGRCNKNGAPSTFFTSSKGYGVYADTKAIGRTAFPGAAADTHCDDKPAPCPVKYGVPDRIQLCFKTNRLDYEVYSGSPAKVNAAYFKKVGTPTLPPARQFALTKWRDKYNHSDEVVEDVTQFQQRGVPLDTLWVDNPWEQGPEGARPTYACIGALKFDKTMYPDAQATINWMKSRGVNLGVWVAPFLSKASDGKECPHDYPAGSFAQSDRTNVWDIDLTNPVARAHYEARLESVFRMGVNMVKGDRGEEHNFEETTFAGGPGTLIHNQYPQLYAESVVKMLRKVHGDNYTTLFRAGGDGMPTVLRGFWQADADMSFDGLRLSTRRGINSYISGHPVQGSDTGGYRNLGGGPSESLFVRWSQMSAVSPVFQVGSSGRNSTPWVYDAATFERFRRAAVLHYELFPYLYQQARTAHRDGTPITQPMAFQYPASEEAWAADQQFMVGPDLLAAPVTADRAEADGAAGQPTPVDVWLPPGKWVDLFAGTTVTGGRKITRMSTLDEFPLYLRASAATPLNFRTPDVWAKPWGVNDLDRRDRAGWLVSPDSNGSYTSPHGGTLRSARYGKHLVLTLRGAPDESQLLVPGGVKQVLVDGTPLASSSLEQLRGQETGWTAHAGAGSFGGTVLKLKPRNGHSTVVLTLA
;
A
#
# COMPACT_ATOMS: atom_id res chain seq x y z
N MET A 1 48.61 -42.87 -30.28
CA MET A 1 49.29 -41.60 -30.62
C MET A 1 48.24 -40.55 -30.99
N ARG A 2 48.30 -39.40 -30.31
CA ARG A 2 47.42 -38.22 -30.44
C ARG A 2 47.76 -37.41 -31.71
N ARG A 3 46.77 -36.68 -32.26
CA ARG A 3 46.82 -35.27 -32.76
C ARG A 3 45.51 -34.98 -33.52
N LEU A 4 44.58 -34.18 -32.98
CA LEU A 4 44.46 -32.71 -33.04
C LEU A 4 44.47 -32.15 -34.48
N LEU A 5 43.29 -31.72 -34.95
CA LEU A 5 43.13 -30.64 -35.92
C LEU A 5 42.02 -29.71 -35.46
N ALA A 6 42.31 -28.41 -35.54
CA ALA A 6 41.50 -27.30 -35.11
C ALA A 6 41.19 -26.38 -36.31
N LEU A 7 40.29 -25.42 -36.06
CA LEU A 7 39.86 -24.28 -36.89
C LEU A 7 38.84 -24.58 -38.02
N ALA A 8 37.80 -23.78 -38.27
CA ALA A 8 37.39 -22.47 -37.74
C ALA A 8 35.86 -22.31 -37.89
N LEU A 9 35.20 -21.73 -36.88
CA LEU A 9 33.81 -21.24 -36.98
C LEU A 9 33.84 -19.74 -37.27
N ILE A 10 33.17 -19.35 -38.36
CA ILE A 10 32.96 -17.98 -38.80
C ILE A 10 31.92 -17.33 -37.87
N ALA A 11 32.34 -16.36 -37.07
CA ALA A 11 31.45 -15.49 -36.31
C ALA A 11 31.02 -14.30 -37.19
N ALA A 12 29.73 -14.23 -37.52
CA ALA A 12 29.13 -13.05 -38.13
C ALA A 12 28.97 -11.98 -37.04
N GLY A 13 29.79 -10.93 -37.11
CA GLY A 13 29.70 -9.75 -36.27
C GLY A 13 28.46 -8.91 -36.64
N LEU A 14 27.44 -8.94 -35.79
CA LEU A 14 26.40 -7.91 -35.75
C LEU A 14 27.03 -6.64 -35.15
N VAL A 15 27.31 -5.67 -36.02
CA VAL A 15 27.68 -4.32 -35.63
C VAL A 15 26.50 -3.71 -34.88
N VAL A 16 26.62 -3.61 -33.57
CA VAL A 16 25.69 -2.88 -32.71
C VAL A 16 25.77 -1.41 -33.11
N ALA A 17 24.69 -0.88 -33.69
CA ALA A 17 24.53 0.54 -33.90
C ALA A 17 24.64 1.27 -32.54
N PRO A 18 25.34 2.40 -32.45
CA PRO A 18 25.39 3.18 -31.22
C PRO A 18 23.95 3.59 -30.82
N PRO A 19 23.65 3.67 -29.51
CA PRO A 19 22.31 4.05 -29.06
C PRO A 19 21.95 5.39 -29.70
N THR A 20 20.85 5.37 -30.44
CA THR A 20 20.21 6.55 -30.99
C THR A 20 20.11 7.62 -29.91
N ALA A 21 20.52 8.84 -30.26
CA ALA A 21 20.44 10.01 -29.42
C ALA A 21 19.04 10.12 -28.76
N LEU A 22 19.02 10.41 -27.46
CA LEU A 22 17.84 10.82 -26.72
C LEU A 22 17.25 12.06 -27.40
N ALA A 23 16.32 11.86 -28.34
CA ALA A 23 15.62 12.92 -29.04
C ALA A 23 14.66 13.62 -28.07
N GLY A 24 15.10 14.77 -27.55
CA GLY A 24 14.50 16.04 -27.97
C GLY A 24 13.12 16.47 -27.47
N ASP A 25 12.52 15.83 -26.46
CA ASP A 25 11.40 16.40 -25.68
C ASP A 25 11.54 15.96 -24.21
N GLY A 26 12.07 16.83 -23.33
CA GLY A 26 12.31 16.41 -21.95
C GLY A 26 12.90 17.46 -21.02
N LEU A 27 12.84 17.13 -19.73
CA LEU A 27 13.36 17.93 -18.61
C LEU A 27 14.81 18.35 -18.87
N GLY A 28 15.06 19.65 -18.93
CA GLY A 28 16.37 20.26 -19.04
C GLY A 28 16.76 20.99 -17.77
N TRP A 29 17.98 21.52 -17.72
CA TRP A 29 18.39 22.42 -16.65
C TRP A 29 19.25 23.58 -17.15
N ASP A 30 19.15 24.72 -16.47
CA ASP A 30 20.03 25.88 -16.64
C ASP A 30 20.89 26.10 -15.39
N VAL A 31 21.97 26.86 -15.52
CA VAL A 31 22.93 27.13 -14.44
C VAL A 31 23.16 28.62 -14.28
N ARG A 32 22.94 29.13 -13.08
CA ARG A 32 23.49 30.42 -12.63
C ARG A 32 24.84 30.18 -11.98
N LYS A 33 25.83 31.02 -12.25
CA LYS A 33 27.22 30.82 -11.78
C LYS A 33 27.51 31.43 -10.41
N ALA A 34 26.84 32.53 -10.06
CA ALA A 34 27.10 33.32 -8.85
C ALA A 34 25.79 33.95 -8.30
N PRO A 35 25.30 33.51 -7.14
CA PRO A 35 25.61 32.20 -6.54
C PRO A 35 25.22 31.06 -7.49
N PHE A 36 25.81 29.88 -7.30
CA PHE A 36 25.55 28.69 -8.07
C PHE A 36 24.12 28.21 -7.83
N GLN A 37 23.34 28.07 -8.91
CA GLN A 37 21.95 27.63 -8.86
C GLN A 37 21.65 26.76 -10.09
N LEU A 38 20.68 25.85 -9.93
CA LEU A 38 20.13 25.04 -11.03
C LEU A 38 18.67 25.40 -11.22
N ASP A 39 18.21 25.53 -12.45
CA ASP A 39 16.78 25.65 -12.78
C ASP A 39 16.37 24.48 -13.66
N PHE A 40 15.42 23.68 -13.20
CA PHE A 40 14.88 22.53 -13.93
C PHE A 40 13.67 22.98 -14.75
N LYS A 41 13.67 22.66 -16.06
CA LYS A 41 12.66 23.16 -17.00
C LYS A 41 12.08 22.10 -17.91
N ASP A 42 10.78 22.16 -18.14
CA ASP A 42 10.06 21.49 -19.21
C ASP A 42 9.14 22.53 -19.85
N ARG A 43 9.58 23.13 -20.97
CA ARG A 43 9.02 24.31 -21.64
C ARG A 43 8.99 25.60 -20.80
N LYS A 44 8.80 25.50 -19.49
CA LYS A 44 8.93 26.53 -18.45
C LYS A 44 9.77 26.01 -17.30
N VAL A 45 10.30 26.90 -16.46
CA VAL A 45 10.91 26.50 -15.18
C VAL A 45 9.84 25.86 -14.30
N LEU A 46 10.12 24.65 -13.82
CA LEU A 46 9.23 23.89 -12.93
C LEU A 46 9.63 24.09 -11.46
N ASN A 47 10.93 23.98 -11.19
CA ASN A 47 11.57 24.12 -9.89
C ASN A 47 13.06 24.44 -10.10
N GLY A 48 13.77 25.00 -9.13
CA GLY A 48 15.21 25.18 -9.14
C GLY A 48 15.86 25.00 -7.77
N GLN A 49 17.10 24.54 -7.78
CA GLN A 49 17.96 24.45 -6.60
C GLN A 49 18.44 25.84 -6.17
N ARG A 50 18.34 26.13 -4.87
CA ARG A 50 18.78 27.37 -4.21
C ARG A 50 19.48 27.05 -2.90
N GLU A 51 20.43 27.92 -2.51
CA GLU A 51 21.01 27.96 -1.15
C GLU A 51 21.33 26.58 -0.55
N SER A 52 21.96 25.70 -1.34
CA SER A 52 22.39 24.38 -0.87
C SER A 52 23.66 24.51 -0.03
N GLY A 53 23.86 23.58 0.89
CA GLY A 53 24.95 23.63 1.83
C GLY A 53 25.09 22.39 2.68
N TYR A 54 25.86 22.52 3.74
CA TYR A 54 26.18 21.44 4.66
C TYR A 54 26.46 21.99 6.06
N ARG A 55 26.41 21.10 7.04
CA ARG A 55 26.75 21.37 8.43
C ARG A 55 27.89 20.46 8.87
N LEU A 56 28.80 21.01 9.67
CA LEU A 56 29.89 20.27 10.28
C LEU A 56 29.46 19.63 11.62
N THR A 57 30.26 18.70 12.13
CA THR A 57 30.03 18.04 13.42
C THR A 57 30.08 19.01 14.61
N ASP A 58 30.80 20.13 14.49
CA ASP A 58 30.84 21.20 15.49
C ASP A 58 29.59 22.11 15.47
N GLY A 59 28.68 21.89 14.51
CA GLY A 59 27.46 22.64 14.34
C GLY A 59 27.57 23.86 13.42
N THR A 60 28.72 24.16 12.83
CA THR A 60 28.91 25.25 11.86
C THR A 60 28.24 24.93 10.52
N GLU A 61 27.55 25.90 9.94
CA GLU A 61 26.89 25.77 8.63
C GLU A 61 27.66 26.51 7.53
N HIS A 62 27.72 25.89 6.34
CA HIS A 62 28.39 26.44 5.16
C HIS A 62 27.52 26.26 3.92
N GLN A 63 27.67 27.16 2.94
CA GLN A 63 26.87 27.18 1.72
C GLN A 63 27.73 27.06 0.46
N LEU A 64 27.12 26.54 -0.61
CA LEU A 64 27.67 26.58 -1.96
C LEU A 64 27.62 28.03 -2.46
N THR A 65 28.73 28.52 -3.03
CA THR A 65 28.88 29.91 -3.47
C THR A 65 28.97 30.00 -5.00
N ASN A 66 30.18 30.04 -5.57
CA ASN A 66 30.39 30.33 -6.98
C ASN A 66 30.83 29.09 -7.75
N LEU A 67 30.42 28.99 -9.02
CA LEU A 67 30.95 28.00 -9.95
C LEU A 67 32.44 28.25 -10.19
N VAL A 68 33.28 27.26 -9.90
CA VAL A 68 34.73 27.28 -10.16
C VAL A 68 35.02 26.73 -11.54
N SER A 69 34.51 25.54 -11.85
CA SER A 69 34.75 24.90 -13.15
C SER A 69 33.61 23.97 -13.54
N ARG A 70 33.53 23.62 -14.83
CA ARG A 70 32.57 22.65 -15.36
C ARG A 70 33.28 21.63 -16.24
N GLN A 71 32.83 20.39 -16.18
CA GLN A 71 33.36 19.27 -16.95
C GLN A 71 32.19 18.45 -17.50
N ARG A 72 32.22 18.13 -18.80
CA ARG A 72 31.26 17.17 -19.38
C ARG A 72 31.54 15.77 -18.81
N VAL A 73 30.49 15.08 -18.42
CA VAL A 73 30.53 13.68 -17.97
C VAL A 73 29.53 12.87 -18.80
N PRO A 74 29.59 11.53 -18.81
CA PRO A 74 28.59 10.73 -19.49
C PRO A 74 27.17 11.14 -19.07
N HIS A 75 26.33 11.43 -20.05
CA HIS A 75 24.93 11.86 -19.88
C HIS A 75 24.72 13.13 -19.03
N GLY A 76 25.76 13.96 -18.82
CA GLY A 76 25.62 15.09 -17.90
C GLY A 76 26.79 16.07 -17.83
N VAL A 77 26.79 16.88 -16.78
CA VAL A 77 27.84 17.85 -16.48
C VAL A 77 28.15 17.82 -14.99
N LYS A 78 29.44 17.77 -14.66
CA LYS A 78 29.99 18.02 -13.33
C LYS A 78 30.33 19.49 -13.18
N TYR A 79 29.92 20.10 -12.08
CA TYR A 79 30.25 21.46 -11.66
C TYR A 79 31.07 21.38 -10.38
N VAL A 80 32.23 22.02 -10.36
CA VAL A 80 32.99 22.24 -9.13
C VAL A 80 32.57 23.60 -8.60
N VAL A 81 32.02 23.62 -7.39
CA VAL A 81 31.43 24.81 -6.77
C VAL A 81 32.19 25.13 -5.49
N ALA A 82 32.61 26.37 -5.31
CA ALA A 82 33.25 26.82 -4.07
C ALA A 82 32.24 26.81 -2.91
N THR A 83 32.72 26.73 -1.67
CA THR A 83 31.88 26.90 -0.48
C THR A 83 32.28 28.13 0.31
N THR A 84 31.53 28.47 1.36
CA THR A 84 31.91 29.50 2.33
C THR A 84 33.04 29.06 3.27
N GLU A 85 33.39 27.77 3.29
CA GLU A 85 34.51 27.24 4.06
C GLU A 85 35.78 27.27 3.22
N PRO A 86 36.83 27.98 3.65
CA PRO A 86 38.09 28.01 2.93
C PRO A 86 38.65 26.60 2.72
N GLY A 87 39.05 26.29 1.48
CA GLY A 87 39.66 25.00 1.13
C GLY A 87 38.68 23.86 0.86
N ARG A 88 37.37 24.08 1.00
CA ARG A 88 36.35 23.08 0.62
C ARG A 88 35.62 23.48 -0.67
N SER A 89 35.30 22.46 -1.46
CA SER A 89 34.47 22.58 -2.67
C SER A 89 33.39 21.49 -2.72
N ALA A 90 32.39 21.67 -3.58
CA ALA A 90 31.37 20.68 -3.87
C ALA A 90 31.43 20.24 -5.33
N ASP A 91 31.46 18.94 -5.55
CA ASP A 91 31.20 18.31 -6.84
C ASP A 91 29.68 18.18 -7.00
N VAL A 92 29.06 19.06 -7.80
CA VAL A 92 27.64 18.96 -8.18
C VAL A 92 27.54 18.34 -9.57
N VAL A 93 27.03 17.13 -9.66
CA VAL A 93 26.90 16.37 -10.91
C VAL A 93 25.43 16.31 -11.31
N VAL A 94 25.09 16.82 -12.49
CA VAL A 94 23.75 16.72 -13.08
C VAL A 94 23.78 15.79 -14.26
N THR A 95 23.06 14.68 -14.21
CA THR A 95 22.96 13.68 -15.29
C THR A 95 21.52 13.42 -15.69
N ARG A 96 21.31 13.11 -16.97
CA ARG A 96 20.02 12.62 -17.47
C ARG A 96 19.84 11.17 -17.02
N THR A 97 18.69 10.87 -16.42
CA THR A 97 18.21 9.50 -16.22
C THR A 97 17.21 9.17 -17.32
N GLU A 98 16.71 7.94 -17.34
CA GLU A 98 15.73 7.54 -18.35
C GLU A 98 14.45 8.39 -18.31
N ARG A 99 14.04 8.85 -17.13
CA ARG A 99 12.76 9.56 -16.91
C ARG A 99 12.88 10.92 -16.23
N GLY A 100 14.10 11.39 -15.96
CA GLY A 100 14.34 12.62 -15.21
C GLY A 100 15.78 13.12 -15.24
N LEU A 101 16.13 13.91 -14.23
CA LEU A 101 17.48 14.40 -13.98
C LEU A 101 17.92 13.96 -12.59
N ARG A 102 19.14 13.42 -12.47
CA ARG A 102 19.78 13.18 -11.18
C ARG A 102 20.72 14.34 -10.87
N VAL A 103 20.65 14.85 -9.65
CA VAL A 103 21.59 15.80 -9.08
C VAL A 103 22.29 15.13 -7.91
N SER A 104 23.62 15.01 -7.99
CA SER A 104 24.45 14.45 -6.94
C SER A 104 25.40 15.53 -6.42
N THR A 105 25.41 15.79 -5.12
CA THR A 105 26.29 16.77 -4.47
C THR A 105 27.19 16.07 -3.45
N ALA A 106 28.50 16.13 -3.68
CA ALA A 106 29.52 15.57 -2.79
C ALA A 106 30.58 16.60 -2.43
N LEU A 107 30.94 16.71 -1.15
CA LEU A 107 31.92 17.68 -0.65
C LEU A 107 33.35 17.15 -0.78
N ARG A 108 34.31 18.07 -0.96
CA ARG A 108 35.75 17.78 -1.15
C ARG A 108 36.61 18.76 -0.34
N PRO A 109 37.28 18.32 0.74
CA PRO A 109 37.08 17.04 1.44
C PRO A 109 35.67 16.96 2.08
N ASP A 110 35.22 15.76 2.42
CA ASP A 110 33.94 15.51 3.12
C ASP A 110 34.12 15.34 4.64
N THR A 111 35.36 15.40 5.13
CA THR A 111 35.70 15.26 6.55
C THR A 111 34.92 16.25 7.42
N GLY A 112 34.35 15.74 8.52
CA GLY A 112 33.58 16.53 9.47
C GLY A 112 32.18 16.94 9.01
N VAL A 113 31.74 16.62 7.79
CA VAL A 113 30.36 16.88 7.36
C VAL A 113 29.40 15.92 8.06
N SER A 114 28.45 16.48 8.82
CA SER A 114 27.43 15.72 9.54
C SER A 114 26.05 15.77 8.85
N GLN A 115 25.77 16.84 8.12
CA GLN A 115 24.49 17.06 7.44
C GLN A 115 24.69 17.74 6.10
N VAL A 116 23.79 17.48 5.16
CA VAL A 116 23.67 18.17 3.87
C VAL A 116 22.25 18.66 3.68
N PHE A 117 22.11 19.82 3.06
CA PHE A 117 20.81 20.41 2.77
C PHE A 117 20.75 21.08 1.39
N SER A 118 19.54 21.15 0.84
CA SER A 118 19.27 21.86 -0.39
C SER A 118 17.87 22.45 -0.37
N ASN A 119 17.74 23.71 -0.82
CA ASN A 119 16.43 24.31 -1.04
C ASN A 119 16.04 24.17 -2.51
N LEU A 120 14.76 23.94 -2.74
CA LEU A 120 14.14 23.89 -4.05
C LEU A 120 13.08 24.98 -4.10
N THR A 121 12.99 25.76 -5.17
CA THR A 121 11.94 26.80 -5.29
C THR A 121 10.54 26.20 -5.18
N GLY A 122 9.63 26.89 -4.49
CA GLY A 122 8.23 26.51 -4.37
C GLY A 122 7.36 27.73 -4.09
N SER A 123 6.06 27.52 -3.90
CA SER A 123 5.15 28.61 -3.50
C SER A 123 3.98 28.12 -2.64
N LEU A 124 3.27 29.05 -2.02
CA LEU A 124 2.15 28.77 -1.12
C LEU A 124 0.90 28.22 -1.82
N ASP A 125 0.74 28.42 -3.11
CA ASP A 125 -0.35 27.85 -3.92
C ASP A 125 -0.02 26.45 -4.46
N GLU A 126 1.17 25.94 -4.17
CA GLU A 126 1.61 24.64 -4.66
C GLU A 126 1.17 23.50 -3.74
N HIS A 127 0.62 22.44 -4.33
CA HIS A 127 0.15 21.26 -3.62
C HIS A 127 1.07 20.07 -3.85
N PHE A 128 1.12 19.17 -2.88
CA PHE A 128 2.09 18.08 -2.87
C PHE A 128 1.49 16.77 -2.40
N LEU A 129 1.80 15.66 -3.10
CA LEU A 129 1.47 14.29 -2.67
C LEU A 129 2.75 13.51 -2.35
N GLY A 130 2.69 12.53 -1.44
CA GLY A 130 3.78 11.60 -1.15
C GLY A 130 4.12 11.53 0.34
N GLY A 131 5.39 11.36 0.66
CA GLY A 131 5.89 11.49 2.04
C GLY A 131 5.80 10.26 2.94
N GLY A 132 5.48 9.10 2.39
CA GLY A 132 5.39 7.84 3.13
C GLY A 132 3.96 7.49 3.57
N ALA A 133 3.84 6.51 4.46
CA ALA A 133 2.56 6.05 5.03
C ALA A 133 2.11 6.82 6.29
N HIS A 134 2.08 8.15 6.25
CA HIS A 134 1.59 8.98 7.36
C HIS A 134 0.05 9.08 7.38
N THR A 135 -0.52 9.49 8.52
CA THR A 135 -1.98 9.49 8.76
C THR A 135 -2.61 10.88 8.74
N MET A 136 -1.78 11.93 8.74
CA MET A 136 -2.22 13.27 9.14
C MET A 136 -2.88 14.06 8.01
N PHE A 137 -2.29 14.02 6.82
CA PHE A 137 -2.68 14.87 5.69
C PHE A 137 -2.55 14.11 4.37
N ILE A 138 -3.22 14.56 3.31
CA ILE A 138 -3.00 14.07 1.95
C ILE A 138 -2.14 15.07 1.16
N ASP A 139 -2.48 16.35 1.29
CA ASP A 139 -1.68 17.47 0.76
C ASP A 139 -0.57 17.86 1.75
N LEU A 140 0.69 17.80 1.30
CA LEU A 140 1.88 18.13 2.11
C LEU A 140 2.14 19.65 2.18
N ARG A 141 1.33 20.47 1.50
CA ARG A 141 1.44 21.93 1.53
C ARG A 141 1.46 22.48 2.97
N GLY A 142 2.46 23.31 3.27
CA GLY A 142 2.65 23.89 4.60
C GLY A 142 3.00 22.88 5.69
N LYS A 143 3.47 21.67 5.34
CA LYS A 143 3.86 20.62 6.30
C LYS A 143 5.36 20.41 6.36
N VAL A 144 5.80 19.79 7.45
CA VAL A 144 7.12 19.16 7.54
C VAL A 144 6.95 17.66 7.59
N LEU A 145 7.64 16.97 6.69
CA LEU A 145 7.80 15.53 6.69
C LEU A 145 9.06 15.13 7.43
N LEU A 146 8.92 14.11 8.27
CA LEU A 146 10.02 13.45 8.93
C LEU A 146 10.47 12.26 8.06
N ASN A 147 11.71 12.29 7.58
CA ASN A 147 12.34 11.14 6.93
C ASN A 147 13.04 10.27 7.97
N LYS A 148 12.26 9.71 8.89
CA LYS A 148 12.72 8.82 9.96
C LYS A 148 11.61 7.82 10.25
N ALA A 149 11.92 6.53 10.13
CA ALA A 149 10.96 5.47 10.42
C ALA A 149 10.74 5.45 11.93
N VAL A 150 9.52 5.72 12.37
CA VAL A 150 9.19 5.76 13.79
C VAL A 150 7.94 4.96 14.03
N PHE A 151 7.88 4.30 15.19
CA PHE A 151 6.68 3.63 15.66
C PHE A 151 5.44 4.52 15.50
N VAL A 152 4.46 4.01 14.77
CA VAL A 152 3.12 4.61 14.68
C VAL A 152 2.16 3.70 15.41
N GLY A 153 2.09 3.89 16.72
CA GLY A 153 1.22 3.14 17.61
C GLY A 153 -0.02 3.93 17.99
N ALA A 154 -0.92 3.27 18.69
CA ALA A 154 -2.17 3.91 19.12
C ALA A 154 -1.99 5.12 20.06
N SER A 155 -0.84 5.23 20.75
CA SER A 155 -0.51 6.38 21.58
C SER A 155 -0.13 7.63 20.78
N ASN A 156 0.24 7.50 19.50
CA ASN A 156 0.65 8.62 18.64
C ASN A 156 -0.06 8.65 17.27
N PHE A 157 -0.95 7.69 16.99
CA PHE A 157 -1.77 7.61 15.78
C PHE A 157 -2.62 8.88 15.61
N GLY A 158 -2.29 9.69 14.60
CA GLY A 158 -3.00 10.95 14.34
C GLY A 158 -2.71 12.09 15.33
N ARG A 159 -1.79 11.90 16.27
CA ARG A 159 -1.32 12.97 17.17
C ARG A 159 -0.06 13.63 16.66
N CYS A 160 0.76 12.92 15.91
CA CYS A 160 2.03 13.43 15.40
C CYS A 160 2.22 12.91 13.98
N ASN A 161 2.82 13.70 13.10
CA ASN A 161 3.28 13.26 11.78
C ASN A 161 4.50 12.30 11.82
N LYS A 162 4.47 11.30 12.70
CA LYS A 162 5.38 10.16 12.70
C LYS A 162 4.89 9.12 11.69
N ASN A 163 5.84 8.40 11.11
CA ASN A 163 5.59 7.52 9.98
C ASN A 163 6.48 6.28 10.08
N GLY A 164 5.88 5.09 10.03
CA GLY A 164 6.63 3.82 10.05
C GLY A 164 7.28 3.48 8.72
N ALA A 165 6.79 4.08 7.62
CA ALA A 165 7.34 3.92 6.28
C ALA A 165 7.52 5.31 5.63
N PRO A 166 8.52 6.10 6.06
CA PRO A 166 8.82 7.39 5.43
C PRO A 166 9.28 7.20 3.98
N SER A 167 8.96 8.20 3.17
CA SER A 167 9.46 8.32 1.81
C SER A 167 9.89 9.75 1.57
N THR A 168 11.02 9.93 0.90
CA THR A 168 11.48 11.26 0.48
C THR A 168 10.84 11.72 -0.84
N PHE A 169 10.06 10.85 -1.48
CA PHE A 169 9.39 11.13 -2.74
C PHE A 169 8.16 12.01 -2.55
N PHE A 170 8.02 13.00 -3.43
CA PHE A 170 6.81 13.77 -3.58
C PHE A 170 6.55 14.20 -5.03
N THR A 171 5.27 14.45 -5.34
CA THR A 171 4.82 15.07 -6.60
C THR A 171 4.23 16.45 -6.31
N SER A 172 4.23 17.34 -7.30
CA SER A 172 3.74 18.71 -7.21
C SER A 172 2.62 18.99 -8.21
N SER A 173 1.63 19.80 -7.83
CA SER A 173 0.59 20.33 -8.72
C SER A 173 1.15 21.14 -9.89
N LYS A 174 2.40 21.64 -9.81
CA LYS A 174 3.07 22.36 -10.90
C LYS A 174 3.67 21.47 -11.99
N GLY A 175 3.50 20.15 -11.89
CA GLY A 175 3.88 19.22 -12.94
C GLY A 175 5.32 18.71 -12.84
N TYR A 176 5.83 18.52 -11.62
CA TYR A 176 7.11 17.87 -11.38
C TYR A 176 7.04 16.97 -10.13
N GLY A 177 8.10 16.21 -9.88
CA GLY A 177 8.31 15.58 -8.58
C GLY A 177 9.78 15.41 -8.28
N VAL A 178 10.07 15.10 -7.01
CA VAL A 178 11.43 14.96 -6.50
C VAL A 178 11.50 13.71 -5.65
N TYR A 179 12.60 12.97 -5.79
CA TYR A 179 12.96 11.86 -4.92
C TYR A 179 14.38 12.06 -4.40
N ALA A 180 14.55 12.22 -3.08
CA ALA A 180 15.89 12.25 -2.48
C ALA A 180 16.37 10.82 -2.25
N ASP A 181 17.37 10.39 -3.02
CA ASP A 181 17.87 9.02 -3.05
C ASP A 181 18.85 8.81 -1.89
N THR A 182 18.30 8.69 -0.68
CA THR A 182 19.05 8.51 0.56
C THR A 182 18.29 7.66 1.56
N LYS A 183 19.03 6.84 2.32
CA LYS A 183 18.52 6.13 3.49
C LYS A 183 18.77 6.88 4.80
N ALA A 184 19.50 8.00 4.73
CA ALA A 184 19.81 8.81 5.89
C ALA A 184 18.54 9.40 6.52
N ILE A 185 18.53 9.51 7.85
CA ILE A 185 17.47 10.23 8.54
C ILE A 185 17.51 11.72 8.21
N GLY A 186 16.35 12.36 8.13
CA GLY A 186 16.25 13.75 7.69
C GLY A 186 14.85 14.33 7.76
N ARG A 187 14.65 15.48 7.12
CA ARG A 187 13.37 16.19 7.04
C ARG A 187 13.19 16.88 5.69
N THR A 188 11.93 17.01 5.29
CA THR A 188 11.51 17.82 4.15
C THR A 188 10.47 18.84 4.62
N ALA A 189 10.72 20.13 4.46
CA ALA A 189 9.74 21.18 4.76
C ALA A 189 9.19 21.78 3.47
N PHE A 190 7.87 21.85 3.32
CA PHE A 190 7.21 22.44 2.17
C PHE A 190 7.01 23.96 2.34
N PRO A 191 6.69 24.72 1.27
CA PRO A 191 6.44 26.14 1.35
C PRO A 191 5.42 26.50 2.44
N GLY A 192 5.78 27.47 3.29
CA GLY A 192 4.96 27.91 4.42
C GLY A 192 4.90 26.93 5.58
N ALA A 193 5.79 25.93 5.65
CA ALA A 193 5.75 24.89 6.67
C ALA A 193 5.68 25.44 8.10
N ALA A 194 4.75 24.92 8.89
CA ALA A 194 4.66 25.18 10.32
C ALA A 194 5.29 24.02 11.12
N ALA A 195 5.74 24.33 12.35
CA ALA A 195 6.14 23.30 13.30
C ALA A 195 4.94 22.43 13.68
N ASP A 196 5.12 21.12 13.73
CA ASP A 196 4.14 20.23 14.35
C ASP A 196 4.36 20.25 15.86
N THR A 197 3.57 21.05 16.57
CA THR A 197 3.66 21.19 18.04
C THR A 197 3.29 19.93 18.79
N HIS A 198 2.69 18.95 18.12
CA HIS A 198 2.29 17.68 18.73
C HIS A 198 3.33 16.58 18.54
N CYS A 199 4.35 16.81 17.71
CA CYS A 199 5.49 15.92 17.56
C CYS A 199 6.65 16.34 18.45
N ASP A 200 7.01 15.50 19.42
CA ASP A 200 8.35 15.56 19.98
C ASP A 200 9.32 14.82 19.04
N ASP A 201 10.04 15.62 18.27
CA ASP A 201 11.15 15.20 17.43
C ASP A 201 12.49 15.73 17.96
N LYS A 202 12.59 16.18 19.23
CA LYS A 202 13.81 16.84 19.73
C LYS A 202 14.91 15.86 20.14
N PRO A 203 16.18 16.08 19.72
CA PRO A 203 16.58 17.04 18.70
C PRO A 203 16.15 16.56 17.31
N ALA A 204 15.61 17.48 16.49
CA ALA A 204 15.17 17.15 15.13
C ALA A 204 16.36 16.59 14.33
N PRO A 205 16.16 15.54 13.51
CA PRO A 205 17.27 14.93 12.77
C PRO A 205 18.06 15.93 11.93
N CYS A 206 17.38 16.94 11.39
CA CYS A 206 18.01 18.00 10.58
C CYS A 206 17.23 19.31 10.74
N PRO A 207 17.90 20.48 10.80
CA PRO A 207 17.21 21.76 10.90
C PRO A 207 16.47 22.13 9.61
N VAL A 208 15.28 22.73 9.74
CA VAL A 208 14.53 23.38 8.66
C VAL A 208 13.94 24.69 9.18
N LYS A 209 13.70 25.67 8.31
CA LYS A 209 13.09 26.96 8.68
C LYS A 209 11.56 26.89 8.51
N TYR A 210 10.82 27.39 9.50
CA TYR A 210 9.36 27.47 9.42
C TYR A 210 8.89 28.79 8.80
N GLY A 211 7.68 28.80 8.22
CA GLY A 211 7.03 30.00 7.67
C GLY A 211 7.65 30.54 6.38
N VAL A 212 8.60 29.82 5.76
CA VAL A 212 9.29 30.27 4.55
C VAL A 212 8.46 29.94 3.31
N PRO A 213 7.95 30.93 2.55
CA PRO A 213 6.90 30.71 1.56
C PRO A 213 7.39 30.32 0.16
N ASP A 214 8.68 30.44 -0.12
CA ASP A 214 9.25 30.41 -1.47
C ASP A 214 10.05 29.13 -1.79
N ARG A 215 10.06 28.15 -0.87
CA ARG A 215 10.93 26.97 -1.00
C ARG A 215 10.44 25.72 -0.29
N ILE A 216 10.85 24.60 -0.87
CA ILE A 216 10.93 23.28 -0.24
C ILE A 216 12.35 23.12 0.29
N GLN A 217 12.51 22.59 1.49
CA GLN A 217 13.81 22.43 2.15
C GLN A 217 14.07 20.94 2.37
N LEU A 218 15.16 20.42 1.82
CA LEU A 218 15.63 19.05 2.01
C LEU A 218 16.83 19.08 2.97
N CYS A 219 16.83 18.25 4.01
CA CYS A 219 17.94 18.19 4.97
C CYS A 219 18.12 16.76 5.51
N PHE A 220 19.33 16.20 5.41
CA PHE A 220 19.62 14.82 5.80
C PHE A 220 20.94 14.71 6.59
N LYS A 221 20.99 13.79 7.58
CA LYS A 221 22.21 13.43 8.33
C LYS A 221 23.13 12.53 7.52
N THR A 222 23.79 13.09 6.52
CA THR A 222 24.76 12.43 5.65
C THR A 222 25.73 13.47 5.08
N ASN A 223 26.81 13.02 4.44
CA ASN A 223 27.81 13.86 3.79
C ASN A 223 27.58 14.02 2.27
N ARG A 224 26.52 13.43 1.73
CA ARG A 224 26.20 13.45 0.30
C ARG A 224 24.70 13.56 0.07
N LEU A 225 24.29 14.43 -0.84
CA LEU A 225 22.89 14.57 -1.25
C LEU A 225 22.74 14.20 -2.72
N ASP A 226 22.03 13.12 -2.97
CA ASP A 226 21.58 12.72 -4.29
C ASP A 226 20.05 12.85 -4.36
N TYR A 227 19.53 13.47 -5.41
CA TYR A 227 18.10 13.51 -5.67
C TYR A 227 17.80 13.45 -7.17
N GLU A 228 16.62 12.96 -7.51
CA GLU A 228 16.09 12.95 -8.87
C GLU A 228 14.91 13.90 -9.00
N VAL A 229 14.83 14.56 -10.16
CA VAL A 229 13.74 15.46 -10.55
C VAL A 229 13.05 14.88 -11.78
N TYR A 230 11.73 14.85 -11.74
CA TYR A 230 10.86 14.34 -12.80
C TYR A 230 9.90 15.43 -13.30
N SER A 231 9.38 15.29 -14.51
CA SER A 231 8.38 16.21 -15.09
C SER A 231 7.14 15.48 -15.58
N GLY A 232 5.97 16.09 -15.35
CA GLY A 232 4.67 15.59 -15.77
C GLY A 232 3.60 15.61 -14.69
N SER A 233 2.45 15.02 -15.00
CA SER A 233 1.38 14.78 -14.02
C SER A 233 1.86 13.88 -12.87
N PRO A 234 1.18 13.88 -11.70
CA PRO A 234 1.49 12.97 -10.61
C PRO A 234 1.63 11.51 -11.06
N ALA A 235 0.75 11.04 -11.95
CA ALA A 235 0.84 9.68 -12.51
C ALA A 235 2.14 9.41 -13.29
N LYS A 236 2.56 10.34 -14.16
CA LYS A 236 3.81 10.19 -14.94
C LYS A 236 5.04 10.24 -14.03
N VAL A 237 5.04 11.15 -13.05
CA VAL A 237 6.11 11.31 -12.06
C VAL A 237 6.22 10.05 -11.18
N ASN A 238 5.09 9.53 -10.71
CA ASN A 238 5.03 8.29 -9.92
C ASN A 238 5.58 7.09 -10.70
N ALA A 239 5.21 6.92 -11.97
CA ALA A 239 5.77 5.86 -12.81
C ALA A 239 7.29 6.00 -13.02
N ALA A 240 7.80 7.24 -13.13
CA ALA A 240 9.25 7.50 -13.20
C ALA A 240 9.96 7.13 -11.89
N TYR A 241 9.37 7.49 -10.74
CA TYR A 241 9.85 7.12 -9.42
C TYR A 241 9.91 5.60 -9.23
N PHE A 242 8.84 4.86 -9.55
CA PHE A 242 8.84 3.39 -9.44
C PHE A 242 9.81 2.71 -10.41
N LYS A 243 10.15 3.35 -11.54
CA LYS A 243 11.23 2.86 -12.39
C LYS A 243 12.61 2.97 -11.75
N LYS A 244 12.78 3.94 -10.85
CA LYS A 244 14.01 4.15 -10.07
C LYS A 244 14.09 3.22 -8.86
N VAL A 245 13.03 3.13 -8.06
CA VAL A 245 13.05 2.35 -6.79
C VAL A 245 12.60 0.90 -6.95
N GLY A 246 12.10 0.52 -8.12
CA GLY A 246 11.53 -0.79 -8.41
C GLY A 246 10.02 -0.84 -8.17
N THR A 247 9.31 -1.57 -9.02
CA THR A 247 7.86 -1.73 -8.92
C THR A 247 7.47 -2.73 -7.82
N PRO A 248 6.28 -2.60 -7.22
CA PRO A 248 5.79 -3.54 -6.21
C PRO A 248 5.75 -4.99 -6.71
N THR A 249 6.09 -5.95 -5.87
CA THR A 249 6.11 -7.37 -6.27
C THR A 249 4.70 -7.96 -6.22
N LEU A 250 4.16 -8.43 -7.35
CA LEU A 250 2.79 -8.99 -7.43
C LEU A 250 2.57 -10.12 -6.42
N PRO A 251 1.74 -9.94 -5.38
CA PRO A 251 1.52 -10.98 -4.38
C PRO A 251 0.68 -12.15 -4.93
N PRO A 252 0.71 -13.33 -4.26
CA PRO A 252 -0.25 -14.37 -4.56
C PRO A 252 -1.68 -13.89 -4.27
N ALA A 253 -2.67 -14.41 -4.99
CA ALA A 253 -4.09 -14.07 -4.81
C ALA A 253 -4.53 -14.10 -3.34
N ARG A 254 -4.08 -15.10 -2.58
CA ARG A 254 -4.35 -15.28 -1.14
C ARG A 254 -3.98 -14.09 -0.25
N GLN A 255 -3.11 -13.18 -0.69
CA GLN A 255 -2.83 -11.93 0.04
C GLN A 255 -4.05 -11.01 0.18
N PHE A 256 -5.04 -11.18 -0.71
CA PHE A 256 -6.34 -10.48 -0.71
C PHE A 256 -7.45 -11.31 -0.07
N ALA A 257 -7.13 -12.49 0.51
CA ALA A 257 -8.14 -13.22 1.26
C ALA A 257 -8.41 -12.53 2.58
N LEU A 258 -9.58 -12.80 3.17
CA LEU A 258 -9.85 -12.35 4.53
C LEU A 258 -8.84 -13.00 5.48
N THR A 259 -8.19 -12.18 6.31
CA THR A 259 -7.28 -12.63 7.37
C THR A 259 -7.92 -12.46 8.74
N LYS A 260 -7.94 -13.52 9.53
CA LYS A 260 -8.35 -13.50 10.94
C LYS A 260 -7.12 -13.42 11.85
N TRP A 261 -7.23 -12.69 12.97
CA TRP A 261 -6.23 -12.73 14.04
C TRP A 261 -6.84 -12.33 15.39
N ARG A 262 -6.10 -12.53 16.49
CA ARG A 262 -6.37 -11.99 17.83
C ARG A 262 -5.07 -11.39 18.34
N ASP A 263 -5.16 -10.31 19.13
CA ASP A 263 -3.99 -9.74 19.79
C ASP A 263 -3.31 -10.76 20.69
N LYS A 264 -4.09 -11.61 21.36
CA LYS A 264 -3.56 -12.76 22.10
C LYS A 264 -4.44 -13.98 21.87
N TYR A 265 -3.79 -15.10 21.60
CA TYR A 265 -4.35 -16.44 21.79
C TYR A 265 -3.87 -16.97 23.14
N ASN A 266 -4.71 -17.61 23.94
CA ASN A 266 -4.26 -18.24 25.19
C ASN A 266 -3.84 -19.69 24.99
N HIS A 267 -4.48 -20.38 24.04
CA HIS A 267 -4.23 -21.76 23.71
C HIS A 267 -4.68 -22.06 22.26
N SER A 268 -4.19 -23.13 21.64
CA SER A 268 -4.45 -23.47 20.23
C SER A 268 -5.91 -23.86 19.93
N ASP A 269 -6.74 -24.07 20.95
CA ASP A 269 -8.18 -24.29 20.82
C ASP A 269 -8.93 -23.02 20.37
N GLU A 270 -8.49 -21.84 20.78
CA GLU A 270 -9.02 -20.56 20.30
C GLU A 270 -8.75 -20.36 18.79
N VAL A 271 -7.64 -20.90 18.27
CA VAL A 271 -7.36 -20.91 16.82
C VAL A 271 -8.34 -21.85 16.09
N VAL A 272 -8.62 -23.01 16.68
CA VAL A 272 -9.61 -23.97 16.15
C VAL A 272 -11.02 -23.38 16.17
N GLU A 273 -11.37 -22.67 17.25
CA GLU A 273 -12.64 -21.96 17.38
C GLU A 273 -12.80 -20.91 16.29
N ASP A 274 -11.81 -20.03 16.10
CA ASP A 274 -11.84 -18.96 15.09
C ASP A 274 -12.16 -19.53 13.70
N VAL A 275 -11.43 -20.55 13.27
CA VAL A 275 -11.64 -21.22 11.97
C VAL A 275 -13.03 -21.84 11.89
N THR A 276 -13.46 -22.52 12.95
CA THR A 276 -14.76 -23.21 12.98
C THR A 276 -15.93 -22.22 12.91
N GLN A 277 -15.87 -21.11 13.65
CA GLN A 277 -16.92 -20.09 13.69
C GLN A 277 -17.09 -19.42 12.32
N PHE A 278 -15.99 -19.06 11.65
CA PHE A 278 -16.05 -18.48 10.31
C PHE A 278 -16.66 -19.45 9.30
N GLN A 279 -16.21 -20.71 9.29
CA GLN A 279 -16.70 -21.74 8.37
C GLN A 279 -18.19 -22.05 8.59
N GLN A 280 -18.62 -22.25 9.83
CA GLN A 280 -20.02 -22.55 10.16
C GLN A 280 -20.97 -21.40 9.82
N ARG A 281 -20.47 -20.17 9.77
CA ARG A 281 -21.25 -18.95 9.51
C ARG A 281 -21.13 -18.45 8.07
N GLY A 282 -20.47 -19.21 7.19
CA GLY A 282 -20.32 -18.84 5.78
C GLY A 282 -19.53 -17.55 5.57
N VAL A 283 -18.58 -17.23 6.45
CA VAL A 283 -17.64 -16.12 6.28
C VAL A 283 -16.38 -16.66 5.57
N PRO A 284 -15.95 -16.06 4.45
CA PRO A 284 -14.70 -16.42 3.79
C PRO A 284 -13.50 -16.36 4.74
N LEU A 285 -12.65 -17.38 4.76
CA LEU A 285 -11.42 -17.39 5.55
C LEU A 285 -10.38 -18.32 4.92
N ASP A 286 -9.31 -17.75 4.37
CA ASP A 286 -8.17 -18.53 3.82
C ASP A 286 -6.92 -18.40 4.71
N THR A 287 -6.90 -17.41 5.60
CA THR A 287 -5.69 -17.04 6.33
C THR A 287 -5.98 -16.64 7.78
N LEU A 288 -5.16 -17.13 8.71
CA LEU A 288 -5.23 -16.76 10.12
C LEU A 288 -3.83 -16.62 10.69
N TRP A 289 -3.56 -15.53 11.40
CA TRP A 289 -2.25 -15.28 12.00
C TRP A 289 -2.33 -15.33 13.52
N VAL A 290 -1.34 -15.97 14.13
CA VAL A 290 -1.13 -15.91 15.58
C VAL A 290 -0.20 -14.73 15.88
N ASP A 291 -0.72 -13.78 16.66
CA ASP A 291 0.02 -12.62 17.11
C ASP A 291 0.85 -12.94 18.37
N ASN A 292 1.55 -11.96 18.90
CA ASN A 292 2.31 -12.13 20.14
C ASN A 292 1.38 -12.24 21.37
N PRO A 293 1.74 -13.02 22.41
CA PRO A 293 2.80 -14.02 22.43
C PRO A 293 2.36 -15.33 21.75
N TRP A 294 3.29 -15.95 21.03
CA TRP A 294 3.22 -17.38 20.65
C TRP A 294 4.56 -18.11 20.92
N GLU A 295 5.59 -17.34 21.28
CA GLU A 295 6.96 -17.79 21.40
C GLU A 295 7.26 -18.34 22.80
N GLN A 296 8.13 -19.34 22.87
CA GLN A 296 8.51 -20.04 24.08
C GLN A 296 9.13 -19.11 25.12
N GLY A 297 8.58 -19.11 26.34
CA GLY A 297 9.15 -18.42 27.50
C GLY A 297 10.14 -19.26 28.32
N PRO A 298 10.71 -18.68 29.40
CA PRO A 298 11.48 -19.43 30.39
C PRO A 298 10.63 -20.53 31.03
N GLU A 299 11.27 -21.61 31.48
CA GLU A 299 10.58 -22.71 32.17
C GLU A 299 9.80 -22.21 33.39
N GLY A 300 8.53 -22.62 33.50
CA GLY A 300 7.62 -22.20 34.58
C GLY A 300 7.04 -20.79 34.47
N ALA A 301 7.46 -19.98 33.49
CA ALA A 301 6.87 -18.66 33.25
C ALA A 301 5.52 -18.81 32.51
N ARG A 302 4.47 -18.13 32.98
CA ARG A 302 3.25 -17.98 32.17
C ARG A 302 3.55 -17.03 31.01
N PRO A 303 3.17 -17.36 29.77
CA PRO A 303 3.38 -16.51 28.60
C PRO A 303 2.46 -15.28 28.66
N THR A 304 2.94 -14.27 29.38
CA THR A 304 2.47 -12.90 29.28
C THR A 304 3.69 -12.09 28.85
N TYR A 305 3.84 -11.88 27.54
CA TYR A 305 5.02 -11.30 26.87
C TYR A 305 6.31 -12.13 26.99
N ALA A 306 6.22 -13.43 26.73
CA ALA A 306 7.39 -14.30 26.76
C ALA A 306 8.25 -14.13 25.49
N CYS A 307 9.52 -13.73 25.69
CA CYS A 307 10.64 -13.92 24.78
C CYS A 307 10.38 -13.68 23.28
N ILE A 308 9.98 -12.44 22.96
CA ILE A 308 9.89 -11.99 21.56
C ILE A 308 11.20 -12.29 20.86
N GLY A 309 11.16 -12.92 19.68
CA GLY A 309 12.35 -13.25 18.89
C GLY A 309 12.96 -14.63 19.19
N ALA A 310 12.37 -15.42 20.09
CA ALA A 310 12.77 -16.82 20.29
C ALA A 310 12.40 -17.73 19.09
N LEU A 311 11.43 -17.35 18.26
CA LEU A 311 11.00 -18.02 17.04
C LEU A 311 10.76 -19.52 17.22
N LYS A 312 10.07 -19.88 18.30
CA LYS A 312 9.73 -21.25 18.64
C LYS A 312 8.42 -21.27 19.39
N PHE A 313 7.48 -22.12 18.97
CA PHE A 313 6.17 -22.23 19.60
C PHE A 313 6.28 -22.60 21.08
N ASP A 314 5.55 -21.88 21.92
CA ASP A 314 5.36 -22.21 23.32
C ASP A 314 4.50 -23.49 23.45
N LYS A 315 4.99 -24.47 24.21
CA LYS A 315 4.32 -25.78 24.36
C LYS A 315 3.11 -25.74 25.30
N THR A 316 2.93 -24.69 26.09
CA THR A 316 1.72 -24.52 26.90
C THR A 316 0.61 -23.92 26.08
N MET A 317 0.92 -22.92 25.24
CA MET A 317 -0.07 -22.30 24.34
C MET A 317 -0.38 -23.16 23.13
N TYR A 318 0.62 -23.85 22.59
CA TYR A 318 0.51 -24.71 21.41
C TYR A 318 1.15 -26.08 21.69
N PRO A 319 0.49 -26.96 22.49
CA PRO A 319 1.04 -28.25 22.88
C PRO A 319 1.51 -29.12 21.70
N ASP A 320 0.77 -29.07 20.60
CA ASP A 320 1.16 -29.63 19.30
C ASP A 320 0.89 -28.60 18.17
N ALA A 321 1.82 -27.66 18.01
CA ALA A 321 1.76 -26.66 16.95
C ALA A 321 1.73 -27.30 15.54
N GLN A 322 2.44 -28.41 15.33
CA GLN A 322 2.48 -29.08 14.03
C GLN A 322 1.13 -29.70 13.67
N ALA A 323 0.47 -30.36 14.62
CA ALA A 323 -0.89 -30.87 14.43
C ALA A 323 -1.89 -29.75 14.16
N THR A 324 -1.78 -28.62 14.87
CA THR A 324 -2.64 -27.44 14.65
C THR A 324 -2.47 -26.88 13.24
N ILE A 325 -1.21 -26.72 12.77
CA ILE A 325 -0.91 -26.27 11.40
C ILE A 325 -1.49 -27.23 10.35
N ASN A 326 -1.30 -28.53 10.54
CA ASN A 326 -1.82 -29.54 9.62
C ASN A 326 -3.35 -29.56 9.59
N TRP A 327 -3.99 -29.39 10.75
CA TRP A 327 -5.45 -29.28 10.85
C TRP A 327 -5.97 -28.05 10.11
N MET A 328 -5.39 -26.86 10.33
CA MET A 328 -5.78 -25.64 9.61
C MET A 328 -5.65 -25.82 8.10
N LYS A 329 -4.53 -26.40 7.64
CA LYS A 329 -4.29 -26.67 6.22
C LYS A 329 -5.33 -27.63 5.64
N SER A 330 -5.74 -28.66 6.38
CA SER A 330 -6.82 -29.57 5.96
C SER A 330 -8.18 -28.88 5.81
N ARG A 331 -8.36 -27.74 6.48
CA ARG A 331 -9.55 -26.86 6.39
C ARG A 331 -9.40 -25.76 5.33
N GLY A 332 -8.32 -25.75 4.57
CA GLY A 332 -8.03 -24.70 3.58
C GLY A 332 -7.70 -23.35 4.22
N VAL A 333 -7.17 -23.35 5.45
CA VAL A 333 -6.69 -22.14 6.13
C VAL A 333 -5.19 -22.22 6.34
N ASN A 334 -4.49 -21.15 6.01
CA ASN A 334 -3.04 -21.05 6.18
C ASN A 334 -2.70 -20.27 7.45
N LEU A 335 -1.69 -20.76 8.18
CA LEU A 335 -1.19 -20.11 9.39
C LEU A 335 -0.10 -19.09 9.07
N GLY A 336 -0.23 -17.91 9.67
CA GLY A 336 0.85 -16.94 9.83
C GLY A 336 1.30 -16.76 11.26
N VAL A 337 2.50 -16.25 11.44
CA VAL A 337 3.04 -15.89 12.75
C VAL A 337 3.51 -14.44 12.76
N TRP A 338 3.36 -13.79 13.91
CA TRP A 338 4.00 -12.51 14.19
C TRP A 338 5.49 -12.69 14.49
N VAL A 339 6.35 -11.84 13.94
CA VAL A 339 7.78 -11.86 14.22
C VAL A 339 8.30 -10.43 14.39
N ALA A 340 9.44 -10.28 15.07
CA ALA A 340 10.17 -9.02 15.24
C ALA A 340 11.68 -9.23 15.06
N PRO A 341 12.46 -8.17 14.81
CA PRO A 341 13.92 -8.27 14.58
C PRO A 341 14.76 -8.08 15.86
N PHE A 342 14.22 -8.39 17.04
CA PHE A 342 14.94 -8.28 18.30
C PHE A 342 14.58 -9.42 19.24
N LEU A 343 15.41 -9.63 20.26
CA LEU A 343 15.12 -10.53 21.37
C LEU A 343 14.71 -9.72 22.61
N SER A 344 13.51 -9.95 23.16
CA SER A 344 13.11 -9.33 24.42
C SER A 344 13.53 -10.18 25.62
N LYS A 345 13.67 -9.55 26.80
CA LYS A 345 13.62 -10.28 28.07
C LYS A 345 12.19 -10.77 28.36
N ALA A 346 12.06 -11.74 29.26
CA ALA A 346 10.77 -12.15 29.79
C ALA A 346 10.14 -11.05 30.65
N SER A 347 8.83 -11.10 30.87
CA SER A 347 8.10 -10.09 31.64
C SER A 347 8.53 -9.97 33.11
N ASP A 348 9.14 -11.00 33.67
CA ASP A 348 9.76 -10.99 35.01
C ASP A 348 11.23 -10.53 35.00
N GLY A 349 11.72 -10.03 33.86
CA GLY A 349 13.08 -9.49 33.68
C GLY A 349 14.15 -10.54 33.42
N LYS A 350 13.81 -11.84 33.42
CA LYS A 350 14.77 -12.91 33.12
C LYS A 350 15.21 -12.86 31.66
N GLU A 351 16.48 -13.19 31.43
CA GLU A 351 17.00 -13.36 30.08
C GLU A 351 16.30 -14.53 29.39
N CYS A 352 15.91 -14.30 28.15
CA CYS A 352 15.33 -15.32 27.31
C CYS A 352 16.43 -16.22 26.75
N PRO A 353 16.28 -17.56 26.78
CA PRO A 353 17.28 -18.45 26.24
C PRO A 353 17.57 -18.14 24.76
N HIS A 354 18.82 -17.81 24.44
CA HIS A 354 19.27 -17.59 23.08
C HIS A 354 20.69 -18.10 22.86
N ASP A 355 21.00 -18.39 21.60
CA ASP A 355 22.25 -18.96 21.11
C ASP A 355 22.93 -18.06 20.07
N TYR A 356 22.55 -16.78 20.01
CA TYR A 356 23.21 -15.79 19.15
C TYR A 356 24.71 -15.67 19.47
N PRO A 357 25.58 -15.67 18.44
CA PRO A 357 27.02 -15.44 18.61
C PRO A 357 27.34 -14.08 19.25
N ALA A 358 28.50 -13.97 19.89
CA ALA A 358 28.98 -12.70 20.44
C ALA A 358 29.06 -11.60 19.36
N GLY A 359 28.60 -10.39 19.69
CA GLY A 359 28.55 -9.27 18.74
C GLY A 359 27.36 -9.29 17.77
N SER A 360 26.35 -10.15 18.01
CA SER A 360 25.15 -10.22 17.16
C SER A 360 24.14 -9.10 17.39
N PHE A 361 24.29 -8.32 18.46
CA PHE A 361 23.32 -7.30 18.84
C PHE A 361 23.89 -5.90 18.66
N ALA A 362 23.07 -5.00 18.13
CA ALA A 362 23.37 -3.59 18.07
C ALA A 362 23.32 -2.99 19.50
N GLN A 363 24.19 -2.03 19.77
CA GLN A 363 24.20 -1.34 21.06
C GLN A 363 23.10 -0.28 21.08
N SER A 364 22.11 -0.45 21.95
CA SER A 364 21.09 0.55 22.23
C SER A 364 21.09 0.93 23.72
N ASP A 365 20.48 2.06 24.03
CA ASP A 365 20.27 2.57 25.39
C ASP A 365 19.21 1.75 26.16
N ARG A 366 18.46 0.88 25.48
CA ARG A 366 17.47 0.00 26.10
C ARG A 366 18.12 -1.28 26.63
N THR A 367 18.00 -1.52 27.93
CA THR A 367 18.62 -2.69 28.59
C THR A 367 17.74 -3.94 28.61
N ASN A 368 16.47 -3.84 28.20
CA ASN A 368 15.49 -4.94 28.23
C ASN A 368 15.22 -5.60 26.87
N VAL A 369 15.91 -5.15 25.82
CA VAL A 369 15.79 -5.67 24.45
C VAL A 369 17.19 -5.79 23.84
N TRP A 370 17.39 -6.84 23.06
CA TRP A 370 18.61 -7.09 22.31
C TRP A 370 18.30 -6.95 20.81
N ASP A 371 18.57 -5.78 20.25
CA ASP A 371 18.36 -5.50 18.82
C ASP A 371 19.32 -6.30 17.97
N ILE A 372 18.83 -7.14 17.06
CA ILE A 372 19.71 -7.96 16.22
C ILE A 372 20.39 -7.04 15.20
N ASP A 373 21.72 -7.06 15.12
CA ASP A 373 22.44 -6.32 14.09
C ASP A 373 22.31 -7.06 12.75
N LEU A 374 21.27 -6.74 11.99
CA LEU A 374 21.02 -7.33 10.66
C LEU A 374 22.03 -6.89 9.59
N THR A 375 22.93 -5.95 9.90
CA THR A 375 24.07 -5.60 9.04
C THR A 375 25.26 -6.53 9.28
N ASN A 376 25.34 -7.17 10.45
CA ASN A 376 26.31 -8.21 10.74
C ASN A 376 25.88 -9.52 10.04
N PRO A 377 26.65 -10.04 9.06
CA PRO A 377 26.25 -11.22 8.29
C PRO A 377 26.11 -12.49 9.15
N VAL A 378 26.85 -12.61 10.25
CA VAL A 378 26.75 -13.75 11.18
C VAL A 378 25.44 -13.70 11.95
N ALA A 379 25.10 -12.53 12.50
CA ALA A 379 23.84 -12.33 13.23
C ALA A 379 22.61 -12.53 12.34
N ARG A 380 22.65 -11.96 11.12
CA ARG A 380 21.59 -12.12 10.13
C ARG A 380 21.40 -13.58 9.72
N ALA A 381 22.49 -14.32 9.46
CA ALA A 381 22.39 -15.73 9.10
C ALA A 381 21.79 -16.58 10.24
N HIS A 382 22.10 -16.27 11.50
CA HIS A 382 21.52 -16.94 12.65
C HIS A 382 20.02 -16.68 12.79
N TYR A 383 19.60 -15.42 12.64
CA TYR A 383 18.18 -15.03 12.62
C TYR A 383 17.42 -15.74 11.48
N GLU A 384 17.99 -15.74 10.28
CA GLU A 384 17.43 -16.42 9.11
C GLU A 384 17.27 -17.93 9.33
N ALA A 385 18.23 -18.60 9.98
CA ALA A 385 18.13 -20.02 10.30
C ALA A 385 16.97 -20.34 11.26
N ARG A 386 16.72 -19.48 12.26
CA ARG A 386 15.58 -19.63 13.18
C ARG A 386 14.25 -19.43 12.45
N LEU A 387 14.15 -18.41 11.58
CA LEU A 387 12.99 -18.19 10.73
C LEU A 387 12.72 -19.41 9.83
N GLU A 388 13.75 -19.96 9.17
CA GLU A 388 13.62 -21.15 8.33
C GLU A 388 13.04 -22.34 9.12
N SER A 389 13.47 -22.55 10.37
CA SER A 389 12.94 -23.61 11.23
C SER A 389 11.42 -23.49 11.42
N VAL A 390 10.91 -22.28 11.66
CA VAL A 390 9.47 -22.03 11.82
C VAL A 390 8.73 -22.26 10.50
N PHE A 391 9.26 -21.74 9.40
CA PHE A 391 8.60 -21.85 8.09
C PHE A 391 8.54 -23.31 7.59
N ARG A 392 9.54 -24.13 7.91
CA ARG A 392 9.53 -25.58 7.59
C ARG A 392 8.41 -26.36 8.27
N MET A 393 7.81 -25.84 9.34
CA MET A 393 6.61 -26.44 9.96
C MET A 393 5.35 -26.28 9.10
N GLY A 394 5.39 -25.43 8.06
CA GLY A 394 4.25 -25.11 7.19
C GLY A 394 3.71 -23.68 7.35
N VAL A 395 4.34 -22.86 8.19
CA VAL A 395 4.02 -21.44 8.36
C VAL A 395 4.49 -20.67 7.12
N ASN A 396 3.54 -20.20 6.31
CA ASN A 396 3.83 -19.54 5.03
C ASN A 396 3.34 -18.09 4.97
N MET A 397 3.09 -17.49 6.14
CA MET A 397 2.68 -16.10 6.28
C MET A 397 3.37 -15.45 7.46
N VAL A 398 3.70 -14.16 7.36
CA VAL A 398 4.36 -13.41 8.43
C VAL A 398 3.74 -12.03 8.63
N LYS A 399 3.37 -11.73 9.88
CA LYS A 399 3.20 -10.36 10.38
C LYS A 399 4.55 -9.85 10.83
N GLY A 400 5.17 -9.01 10.02
CA GLY A 400 6.48 -8.45 10.33
C GLY A 400 6.34 -7.14 11.08
N ASP A 401 6.71 -7.12 12.34
CA ASP A 401 6.38 -6.00 13.23
C ASP A 401 7.60 -5.41 13.93
N ARG A 402 7.41 -4.21 14.47
CA ARG A 402 8.33 -3.50 15.37
C ARG A 402 9.74 -3.20 14.83
N GLY A 403 9.94 -3.25 13.51
CA GLY A 403 11.25 -2.98 12.88
C GLY A 403 11.72 -1.52 12.97
N GLU A 404 10.83 -0.60 13.32
CA GLU A 404 11.02 0.85 13.37
C GLU A 404 10.87 1.44 14.78
N GLU A 405 10.63 0.60 15.79
CA GLU A 405 10.30 1.09 17.13
C GLU A 405 11.48 1.66 17.89
N HIS A 406 12.68 1.20 17.60
CA HIS A 406 13.87 1.60 18.34
C HIS A 406 14.59 2.73 17.63
N ASN A 407 15.00 3.73 18.43
CA ASN A 407 15.76 4.84 17.92
C ASN A 407 17.23 4.43 17.77
N PHE A 408 17.64 4.24 16.52
CA PHE A 408 19.00 3.83 16.20
C PHE A 408 19.93 4.99 15.84
N GLU A 409 19.50 6.23 15.99
CA GLU A 409 20.27 7.39 15.52
C GLU A 409 21.70 7.46 16.08
N GLU A 410 21.85 7.18 17.38
CA GLU A 410 23.15 7.18 18.08
C GLU A 410 23.80 5.78 18.13
N THR A 411 23.19 4.77 17.51
CA THR A 411 23.70 3.39 17.47
C THR A 411 24.79 3.26 16.41
N THR A 412 25.80 2.43 16.70
CA THR A 412 26.77 1.96 15.70
C THR A 412 26.48 0.50 15.36
N PHE A 413 26.27 0.22 14.08
CA PHE A 413 26.12 -1.14 13.55
C PHE A 413 27.43 -1.59 12.89
N ALA A 414 27.60 -2.89 12.68
CA ALA A 414 28.72 -3.44 11.90
C ALA A 414 28.78 -2.83 10.47
N GLY A 415 27.63 -2.48 9.91
CA GLY A 415 27.48 -1.85 8.59
C GLY A 415 27.61 -0.32 8.57
N GLY A 416 27.83 0.34 9.70
CA GLY A 416 28.04 1.80 9.78
C GLY A 416 27.16 2.54 10.80
N PRO A 417 27.12 3.87 10.72
CA PRO A 417 26.40 4.70 11.69
C PRO A 417 24.88 4.57 11.53
N GLY A 418 24.18 4.60 12.66
CA GLY A 418 22.74 4.45 12.71
C GLY A 418 21.95 5.55 12.01
N THR A 419 22.51 6.74 11.83
CA THR A 419 21.93 7.81 10.98
C THR A 419 21.69 7.35 9.53
N LEU A 420 22.45 6.38 9.02
CA LEU A 420 22.31 5.80 7.69
C LEU A 420 21.50 4.48 7.69
N ILE A 421 21.57 3.73 8.79
CA ILE A 421 20.94 2.40 8.90
C ILE A 421 19.49 2.47 9.37
N HIS A 422 19.09 3.49 10.14
CA HIS A 422 17.79 3.52 10.82
C HIS A 422 16.59 3.30 9.87
N ASN A 423 16.53 4.01 8.73
CA ASN A 423 15.46 3.80 7.74
C ASN A 423 15.66 2.53 6.89
N GLN A 424 16.88 1.99 6.84
CA GLN A 424 17.20 0.75 6.12
C GLN A 424 16.90 -0.50 6.96
N TYR A 425 16.91 -0.38 8.28
CA TYR A 425 16.78 -1.51 9.20
C TYR A 425 15.47 -2.30 9.00
N PRO A 426 14.29 -1.67 8.89
CA PRO A 426 13.06 -2.39 8.55
C PRO A 426 13.17 -3.18 7.23
N GLN A 427 13.88 -2.64 6.23
CA GLN A 427 14.10 -3.30 4.94
C GLN A 427 15.00 -4.53 5.07
N LEU A 428 16.12 -4.45 5.80
CA LEU A 428 17.00 -5.60 6.05
C LEU A 428 16.26 -6.73 6.78
N TYR A 429 15.39 -6.35 7.71
CA TYR A 429 14.51 -7.27 8.42
C TYR A 429 13.54 -7.96 7.46
N ALA A 430 12.78 -7.20 6.67
CA ALA A 430 11.87 -7.74 5.66
C ALA A 430 12.57 -8.65 4.65
N GLU A 431 13.74 -8.27 4.17
CA GLU A 431 14.54 -9.08 3.23
C GLU A 431 14.95 -10.43 3.85
N SER A 432 15.32 -10.46 5.12
CA SER A 432 15.69 -11.69 5.83
C SER A 432 14.50 -12.65 5.95
N VAL A 433 13.32 -12.12 6.30
CA VAL A 433 12.05 -12.87 6.36
C VAL A 433 11.67 -13.41 4.98
N VAL A 434 11.63 -12.54 3.97
CA VAL A 434 11.20 -12.90 2.61
C VAL A 434 12.18 -13.89 1.96
N LYS A 435 13.48 -13.75 2.19
CA LYS A 435 14.50 -14.69 1.71
C LYS A 435 14.22 -16.10 2.24
N MET A 436 13.89 -16.23 3.52
CA MET A 436 13.61 -17.54 4.14
C MET A 436 12.24 -18.09 3.73
N LEU A 437 11.19 -17.27 3.66
CA LEU A 437 9.89 -17.68 3.13
C LEU A 437 10.02 -18.19 1.69
N ARG A 438 10.76 -17.47 0.83
CA ARG A 438 10.99 -17.87 -0.56
C ARG A 438 11.80 -19.15 -0.66
N LYS A 439 12.81 -19.33 0.19
CA LYS A 439 13.62 -20.56 0.25
C LYS A 439 12.75 -21.79 0.55
N VAL A 440 11.78 -21.68 1.46
CA VAL A 440 10.96 -22.82 1.90
C VAL A 440 9.72 -23.04 1.01
N HIS A 441 9.08 -21.97 0.55
CA HIS A 441 7.76 -22.02 -0.10
C HIS A 441 7.71 -21.52 -1.55
N GLY A 442 8.86 -21.15 -2.15
CA GLY A 442 8.86 -20.44 -3.43
C GLY A 442 8.11 -19.12 -3.30
N ASP A 443 7.30 -18.72 -4.28
CA ASP A 443 6.49 -17.50 -4.17
C ASP A 443 5.11 -17.71 -3.51
N ASN A 444 4.83 -18.91 -2.96
CA ASN A 444 3.57 -19.20 -2.26
C ASN A 444 3.61 -18.81 -0.78
N TYR A 445 3.85 -17.52 -0.50
CA TYR A 445 3.78 -16.95 0.84
C TYR A 445 3.15 -15.56 0.81
N THR A 446 2.74 -15.08 1.98
CA THR A 446 2.17 -13.75 2.17
C THR A 446 2.89 -13.04 3.32
N THR A 447 2.85 -11.72 3.32
CA THR A 447 3.54 -10.91 4.33
C THR A 447 2.76 -9.63 4.55
N LEU A 448 2.80 -9.11 5.77
CA LEU A 448 2.21 -7.83 6.11
C LEU A 448 3.12 -7.17 7.13
N PHE A 449 3.71 -6.04 6.76
CA PHE A 449 4.58 -5.26 7.63
C PHE A 449 3.98 -3.86 7.79
N ARG A 450 4.29 -3.15 8.87
CA ARG A 450 3.91 -1.73 9.03
C ARG A 450 5.02 -0.71 8.81
N ALA A 451 6.24 -1.19 8.62
CA ALA A 451 7.43 -0.36 8.50
C ALA A 451 8.19 -0.58 7.21
N GLY A 452 8.94 0.43 6.78
CA GLY A 452 9.74 0.38 5.57
C GLY A 452 10.13 1.74 5.05
N GLY A 453 10.10 1.88 3.73
CA GLY A 453 10.40 3.11 3.01
C GLY A 453 10.60 2.82 1.54
N ASP A 454 11.28 3.73 0.84
CA ASP A 454 11.49 3.62 -0.61
C ASP A 454 12.15 2.28 -1.00
N GLY A 455 11.59 1.57 -1.98
CA GLY A 455 12.09 0.27 -2.46
C GLY A 455 11.64 -0.96 -1.67
N MET A 456 11.13 -0.80 -0.43
CA MET A 456 10.48 -1.87 0.33
C MET A 456 9.38 -2.63 -0.44
N PRO A 457 8.58 -2.00 -1.33
CA PRO A 457 7.55 -2.71 -2.11
C PRO A 457 8.08 -3.80 -3.05
N THR A 458 9.37 -3.78 -3.38
CA THR A 458 10.02 -4.85 -4.16
C THR A 458 10.27 -6.10 -3.32
N VAL A 459 10.22 -5.98 -2.00
CA VAL A 459 10.45 -7.06 -1.04
C VAL A 459 9.12 -7.65 -0.55
N LEU A 460 8.18 -6.79 -0.15
CA LEU A 460 6.95 -7.19 0.55
C LEU A 460 5.77 -7.51 -0.36
N ARG A 461 4.84 -8.30 0.17
CA ARG A 461 3.56 -8.66 -0.48
C ARG A 461 2.36 -7.86 0.02
N GLY A 462 2.44 -7.30 1.23
CA GLY A 462 1.38 -6.52 1.85
C GLY A 462 1.91 -5.58 2.93
N PHE A 463 1.13 -4.54 3.23
CA PHE A 463 1.45 -3.52 4.23
C PHE A 463 0.26 -3.23 5.15
N TRP A 464 0.49 -3.12 6.45
CA TRP A 464 -0.55 -2.82 7.44
C TRP A 464 -0.47 -1.39 7.93
N GLN A 465 -1.64 -0.78 8.12
CA GLN A 465 -1.81 0.61 8.50
C GLN A 465 -1.49 0.94 9.98
N ALA A 466 -0.90 0.01 10.73
CA ALA A 466 -0.54 0.18 12.14
C ALA A 466 -1.73 0.33 13.12
N ASP A 467 -1.43 0.69 14.36
CA ASP A 467 -2.32 0.54 15.52
C ASP A 467 -3.32 1.71 15.66
N ALA A 468 -4.41 1.68 14.90
CA ALA A 468 -5.46 2.70 15.02
C ALA A 468 -6.28 2.54 16.32
N ASP A 469 -6.84 3.63 16.82
CA ASP A 469 -7.83 3.57 17.90
C ASP A 469 -9.15 2.95 17.42
N MET A 470 -9.84 2.24 18.31
CA MET A 470 -11.22 1.77 18.07
C MET A 470 -12.21 2.97 18.17
N SER A 471 -12.12 3.91 17.23
CA SER A 471 -12.96 5.11 17.14
C SER A 471 -13.19 5.55 15.68
N PHE A 472 -14.18 6.41 15.44
CA PHE A 472 -14.40 7.02 14.13
C PHE A 472 -13.21 7.87 13.68
N ASP A 473 -12.52 8.55 14.59
CA ASP A 473 -11.24 9.21 14.32
C ASP A 473 -10.17 8.22 13.86
N GLY A 474 -10.10 7.04 14.48
CA GLY A 474 -9.23 5.94 14.05
C GLY A 474 -9.53 5.50 12.61
N LEU A 475 -10.81 5.35 12.26
CA LEU A 475 -11.26 5.03 10.89
C LEU A 475 -10.90 6.14 9.89
N ARG A 476 -11.10 7.40 10.26
CA ARG A 476 -10.77 8.60 9.47
C ARG A 476 -9.28 8.67 9.15
N LEU A 477 -8.44 8.42 10.15
CA LEU A 477 -6.98 8.41 10.04
C LEU A 477 -6.47 7.19 9.26
N SER A 478 -7.10 6.03 9.43
CA SER A 478 -6.80 4.81 8.65
C SER A 478 -7.13 5.02 7.17
N THR A 479 -8.25 5.68 6.87
CA THR A 479 -8.61 6.07 5.50
C THR A 479 -7.52 6.94 4.86
N ARG A 480 -7.03 7.98 5.57
CA ARG A 480 -5.91 8.81 5.09
C ARG A 480 -4.63 8.00 4.89
N ARG A 481 -4.29 7.14 5.86
CA ARG A 481 -3.08 6.31 5.77
C ARG A 481 -3.11 5.39 4.58
N GLY A 482 -4.26 4.77 4.27
CA GLY A 482 -4.42 3.92 3.09
C GLY A 482 -4.14 4.67 1.80
N ILE A 483 -4.61 5.91 1.69
CA ILE A 483 -4.34 6.80 0.55
C ILE A 483 -2.84 7.12 0.44
N ASN A 484 -2.19 7.48 1.55
CA ASN A 484 -0.76 7.86 1.57
C ASN A 484 0.22 6.70 1.38
N SER A 485 -0.10 5.55 1.97
CA SER A 485 0.73 4.33 1.89
C SER A 485 1.01 3.95 0.45
N TYR A 486 0.00 4.13 -0.41
CA TYR A 486 0.13 3.86 -1.81
C TYR A 486 1.22 4.70 -2.48
N ILE A 487 1.10 6.04 -2.43
CA ILE A 487 1.92 6.97 -3.24
C ILE A 487 3.40 6.76 -2.98
N SER A 488 3.67 6.24 -1.80
CA SER A 488 5.00 6.04 -1.23
C SER A 488 5.52 4.62 -1.43
N GLY A 489 4.80 3.77 -2.14
CA GLY A 489 5.30 2.47 -2.52
C GLY A 489 4.37 1.30 -2.25
N HIS A 490 3.41 1.37 -1.33
CA HIS A 490 2.78 0.20 -0.74
C HIS A 490 1.35 -0.02 -1.26
N PRO A 491 1.17 -0.65 -2.45
CA PRO A 491 -0.13 -0.73 -3.11
C PRO A 491 -1.11 -1.70 -2.46
N VAL A 492 -0.61 -2.77 -1.86
CA VAL A 492 -1.41 -3.84 -1.26
C VAL A 492 -1.40 -3.60 0.24
N GLN A 493 -2.42 -2.90 0.72
CA GLN A 493 -2.45 -2.39 2.08
C GLN A 493 -3.85 -2.52 2.72
N GLY A 494 -3.91 -2.51 4.05
CA GLY A 494 -5.17 -2.50 4.81
C GLY A 494 -4.99 -2.20 6.29
N SER A 495 -6.11 -1.99 6.99
CA SER A 495 -6.18 -1.67 8.43
C SER A 495 -6.74 -2.81 9.26
N ASP A 496 -6.55 -2.72 10.58
CA ASP A 496 -7.31 -3.55 11.53
C ASP A 496 -8.78 -3.16 11.49
N THR A 497 -9.64 -4.06 11.00
CA THR A 497 -11.06 -3.79 10.87
C THR A 497 -11.69 -3.58 12.26
N GLY A 498 -12.18 -2.37 12.50
CA GLY A 498 -12.73 -1.93 13.80
C GLY A 498 -11.70 -1.27 14.73
N GLY A 499 -10.44 -1.13 14.31
CA GLY A 499 -9.36 -0.55 15.10
C GLY A 499 -8.64 -1.56 16.00
N TYR A 500 -7.51 -1.12 16.56
CA TYR A 500 -6.63 -1.91 17.41
C TYR A 500 -6.74 -1.59 18.90
N ARG A 501 -6.53 -0.32 19.28
CA ARG A 501 -6.49 0.06 20.69
C ARG A 501 -7.90 0.20 21.25
N ASN A 502 -8.24 -0.69 22.17
CA ASN A 502 -9.49 -0.67 22.89
C ASN A 502 -9.55 0.50 23.89
N LEU A 503 -10.55 1.36 23.75
CA LEU A 503 -10.78 2.53 24.61
C LEU A 503 -11.82 2.27 25.72
N GLY A 504 -12.20 1.01 25.95
CA GLY A 504 -13.12 0.63 27.04
C GLY A 504 -14.44 0.00 26.59
N GLY A 505 -14.43 -0.87 25.56
CA GLY A 505 -15.64 -1.59 25.11
C GLY A 505 -15.55 -2.33 23.77
N GLY A 506 -14.41 -2.25 23.07
CA GLY A 506 -14.33 -2.66 21.66
C GLY A 506 -15.03 -1.64 20.74
N PRO A 507 -14.98 -1.82 19.41
CA PRO A 507 -15.72 -0.95 18.51
C PRO A 507 -17.23 -1.13 18.71
N SER A 508 -18.01 -0.06 18.57
CA SER A 508 -19.47 -0.14 18.52
C SER A 508 -19.96 -0.90 17.27
N GLU A 509 -21.22 -1.31 17.26
CA GLU A 509 -21.83 -2.00 16.11
C GLU A 509 -21.69 -1.16 14.83
N SER A 510 -21.98 0.14 14.90
CA SER A 510 -21.88 1.06 13.78
C SER A 510 -20.44 1.25 13.32
N LEU A 511 -19.49 1.45 14.24
CA LEU A 511 -18.07 1.58 13.92
C LEU A 511 -17.53 0.31 13.24
N PHE A 512 -17.84 -0.87 13.78
CA PHE A 512 -17.38 -2.14 13.21
C PHE A 512 -17.92 -2.36 11.79
N VAL A 513 -19.19 -2.03 11.54
CA VAL A 513 -19.79 -2.08 10.21
C VAL A 513 -19.14 -1.09 9.25
N ARG A 514 -19.00 0.18 9.62
CA ARG A 514 -18.40 1.21 8.75
C ARG A 514 -16.96 0.89 8.40
N TRP A 515 -16.20 0.36 9.35
CA TRP A 515 -14.84 -0.08 9.09
C TRP A 515 -14.79 -1.30 8.16
N SER A 516 -15.70 -2.26 8.34
CA SER A 516 -15.82 -3.42 7.45
C SER A 516 -16.12 -3.01 6.00
N GLN A 517 -16.97 -1.99 5.80
CA GLN A 517 -17.26 -1.41 4.49
C GLN A 517 -15.99 -0.79 3.85
N MET A 518 -15.16 -0.08 4.62
CA MET A 518 -13.87 0.43 4.15
C MET A 518 -12.88 -0.70 3.81
N SER A 519 -12.80 -1.73 4.66
CA SER A 519 -11.96 -2.91 4.43
C SER A 519 -12.38 -3.67 3.17
N ALA A 520 -13.67 -3.72 2.83
CA ALA A 520 -14.17 -4.42 1.65
C ALA A 520 -13.59 -3.89 0.33
N VAL A 521 -13.31 -2.58 0.25
CA VAL A 521 -12.73 -1.93 -0.93
C VAL A 521 -11.21 -1.71 -0.83
N SER A 522 -10.60 -2.17 0.27
CA SER A 522 -9.16 -2.13 0.47
C SER A 522 -8.49 -3.40 -0.08
N PRO A 523 -7.23 -3.36 -0.54
CA PRO A 523 -6.51 -4.56 -1.00
C PRO A 523 -6.34 -5.65 0.06
N VAL A 524 -6.18 -5.29 1.33
CA VAL A 524 -6.10 -6.23 2.46
C VAL A 524 -7.31 -6.02 3.36
N PHE A 525 -8.06 -7.09 3.58
CA PHE A 525 -9.11 -7.16 4.61
C PHE A 525 -8.61 -8.06 5.74
N GLN A 526 -8.28 -7.48 6.89
CA GLN A 526 -8.00 -8.24 8.10
C GLN A 526 -8.93 -7.85 9.24
N VAL A 527 -9.42 -8.85 9.96
CA VAL A 527 -10.33 -8.72 11.09
C VAL A 527 -9.75 -9.42 12.31
N GLY A 528 -9.77 -8.74 13.44
CA GLY A 528 -9.06 -9.14 14.65
C GLY A 528 -8.67 -7.91 15.46
N SER A 529 -8.33 -8.10 16.73
CA SER A 529 -7.64 -7.15 17.63
C SER A 529 -7.69 -7.70 19.08
N SER A 530 -7.62 -6.82 20.08
CA SER A 530 -7.76 -7.03 21.52
C SER A 530 -9.21 -6.82 22.04
N GLY A 531 -10.15 -6.42 21.16
CA GLY A 531 -11.55 -6.10 21.51
C GLY A 531 -12.60 -7.06 20.94
N ARG A 532 -13.88 -6.65 20.93
CA ARG A 532 -15.02 -7.44 20.41
C ARG A 532 -14.87 -7.83 18.92
N ASN A 533 -14.15 -7.03 18.14
CA ASN A 533 -13.80 -7.35 16.74
C ASN A 533 -12.87 -8.57 16.59
N SER A 534 -12.24 -9.04 17.67
CA SER A 534 -11.47 -10.30 17.68
C SER A 534 -12.35 -11.54 17.60
N THR A 535 -13.63 -11.44 17.96
CA THR A 535 -14.61 -12.52 17.96
C THR A 535 -15.92 -12.02 17.35
N PRO A 536 -15.94 -11.65 16.05
CA PRO A 536 -17.04 -10.89 15.45
C PRO A 536 -18.41 -11.59 15.55
N TRP A 537 -18.46 -12.90 15.78
CA TRP A 537 -19.71 -13.64 16.04
C TRP A 537 -20.38 -13.32 17.38
N VAL A 538 -19.76 -12.51 18.26
CA VAL A 538 -20.39 -12.05 19.52
C VAL A 538 -21.25 -10.80 19.32
N TYR A 539 -21.15 -10.11 18.19
CA TYR A 539 -22.08 -9.03 17.85
C TYR A 539 -23.48 -9.59 17.58
N ASP A 540 -24.48 -8.70 17.61
CA ASP A 540 -25.83 -9.06 17.20
C ASP A 540 -25.89 -9.58 15.75
N ALA A 541 -26.96 -10.31 15.42
CA ALA A 541 -27.11 -10.95 14.12
C ALA A 541 -27.07 -9.97 12.94
N ALA A 542 -27.60 -8.75 13.09
CA ALA A 542 -27.63 -7.76 12.01
C ALA A 542 -26.24 -7.15 11.77
N THR A 543 -25.50 -6.87 12.83
CA THR A 543 -24.11 -6.40 12.78
C THR A 543 -23.20 -7.47 12.17
N PHE A 544 -23.32 -8.72 12.61
CA PHE A 544 -22.56 -9.84 12.03
C PHE A 544 -22.87 -10.04 10.54
N GLU A 545 -24.16 -9.97 10.15
CA GLU A 545 -24.55 -10.10 8.74
C GLU A 545 -24.03 -8.95 7.87
N ARG A 546 -23.95 -7.72 8.40
CA ARG A 546 -23.30 -6.59 7.71
C ARG A 546 -21.80 -6.81 7.52
N PHE A 547 -21.11 -7.32 8.53
CA PHE A 547 -19.71 -7.73 8.42
C PHE A 547 -19.53 -8.83 7.36
N ARG A 548 -20.37 -9.87 7.39
CA ARG A 548 -20.34 -10.96 6.40
C ARG A 548 -20.55 -10.43 4.98
N ARG A 549 -21.52 -9.53 4.77
CA ARG A 549 -21.74 -8.88 3.46
C ARG A 549 -20.55 -8.07 2.99
N ALA A 550 -19.87 -7.35 3.89
CA ALA A 550 -18.65 -6.63 3.55
C ALA A 550 -17.51 -7.59 3.15
N ALA A 551 -17.33 -8.71 3.87
CA ALA A 551 -16.36 -9.74 3.50
C ALA A 551 -16.69 -10.39 2.14
N VAL A 552 -17.96 -10.64 1.86
CA VAL A 552 -18.42 -11.13 0.55
C VAL A 552 -18.14 -10.09 -0.54
N LEU A 553 -18.45 -8.81 -0.32
CA LEU A 553 -18.17 -7.74 -1.26
C LEU A 553 -16.68 -7.65 -1.61
N HIS A 554 -15.79 -7.81 -0.62
CA HIS A 554 -14.35 -7.88 -0.87
C HIS A 554 -13.97 -8.97 -1.86
N TYR A 555 -14.55 -10.15 -1.68
CA TYR A 555 -14.37 -11.31 -2.54
C TYR A 555 -15.05 -11.15 -3.91
N GLU A 556 -16.13 -10.38 -4.00
CA GLU A 556 -16.75 -9.98 -5.27
C GLU A 556 -15.83 -9.02 -6.03
N LEU A 557 -15.20 -8.06 -5.34
CA LEU A 557 -14.29 -7.07 -5.92
C LEU A 557 -12.86 -7.59 -6.19
N PHE A 558 -12.51 -8.77 -5.66
CA PHE A 558 -11.16 -9.36 -5.79
C PHE A 558 -10.61 -9.32 -7.23
N PRO A 559 -11.35 -9.72 -8.29
CA PRO A 559 -10.82 -9.68 -9.65
C PRO A 559 -10.40 -8.28 -10.10
N TYR A 560 -11.13 -7.24 -9.71
CA TYR A 560 -10.75 -5.86 -10.03
C TYR A 560 -9.54 -5.42 -9.20
N LEU A 561 -9.54 -5.68 -7.88
CA LEU A 561 -8.40 -5.37 -7.00
C LEU A 561 -7.10 -6.06 -7.46
N TYR A 562 -7.19 -7.33 -7.83
CA TYR A 562 -6.05 -8.10 -8.31
C TYR A 562 -5.56 -7.63 -9.68
N GLN A 563 -6.48 -7.21 -10.57
CA GLN A 563 -6.10 -6.56 -11.82
C GLN A 563 -5.35 -5.23 -11.59
N GLN A 564 -5.74 -4.45 -10.59
CA GLN A 564 -5.00 -3.24 -10.20
C GLN A 564 -3.63 -3.61 -9.60
N ALA A 565 -3.52 -4.69 -8.83
CA ALA A 565 -2.23 -5.17 -8.32
C ALA A 565 -1.27 -5.61 -9.44
N ARG A 566 -1.78 -6.23 -10.51
CA ARG A 566 -1.00 -6.54 -11.72
C ARG A 566 -0.53 -5.28 -12.43
N THR A 567 -1.36 -4.24 -12.45
CA THR A 567 -1.01 -2.92 -13.00
C THR A 567 0.10 -2.28 -12.16
N ALA A 568 -0.08 -2.21 -10.85
CA ALA A 568 0.93 -1.73 -9.91
C ALA A 568 2.26 -2.47 -10.05
N HIS A 569 2.24 -3.80 -10.19
CA HIS A 569 3.45 -4.59 -10.43
C HIS A 569 4.17 -4.24 -11.74
N ARG A 570 3.42 -3.92 -12.79
CA ARG A 570 3.97 -3.57 -14.11
C ARG A 570 4.62 -2.19 -14.13
N ASP A 571 3.98 -1.18 -13.53
CA ASP A 571 4.38 0.22 -13.73
C ASP A 571 4.29 1.12 -12.48
N GLY A 572 3.94 0.56 -11.32
CA GLY A 572 3.80 1.31 -10.07
C GLY A 572 2.51 2.11 -9.93
N THR A 573 1.52 1.91 -10.81
CA THR A 573 0.25 2.67 -10.76
C THR A 573 -0.67 2.29 -9.58
N PRO A 574 -1.14 3.31 -8.83
CA PRO A 574 -2.44 3.38 -8.18
C PRO A 574 -3.35 2.16 -7.98
N ILE A 575 -3.36 1.40 -6.87
CA ILE A 575 -4.62 0.69 -6.49
C ILE A 575 -5.52 1.69 -5.79
N THR A 576 -5.19 2.09 -4.56
CA THR A 576 -5.84 3.20 -3.86
C THR A 576 -5.19 4.53 -4.30
N GLN A 577 -5.97 5.42 -4.90
CA GLN A 577 -5.51 6.68 -5.50
C GLN A 577 -6.15 7.87 -4.79
N PRO A 578 -5.39 8.86 -4.27
CA PRO A 578 -6.00 10.13 -3.87
C PRO A 578 -6.64 10.78 -5.09
N MET A 579 -7.70 11.56 -4.87
CA MET A 579 -8.41 12.22 -5.97
C MET A 579 -7.47 13.10 -6.81
N ALA A 580 -6.56 13.84 -6.18
CA ALA A 580 -5.56 14.67 -6.84
C ALA A 580 -4.56 13.91 -7.74
N PHE A 581 -4.41 12.59 -7.58
CA PHE A 581 -3.55 11.79 -8.47
C PHE A 581 -4.09 11.76 -9.90
N GLN A 582 -5.42 11.64 -10.04
CA GLN A 582 -6.10 11.67 -11.35
C GLN A 582 -6.53 13.08 -11.75
N TYR A 583 -6.84 13.94 -10.77
CA TYR A 583 -7.43 15.26 -10.99
C TYR A 583 -6.57 16.40 -10.39
N PRO A 584 -5.28 16.51 -10.74
CA PRO A 584 -4.35 17.45 -10.08
C PRO A 584 -4.66 18.93 -10.31
N ALA A 585 -5.51 19.25 -11.28
CA ALA A 585 -5.92 20.63 -11.59
C ALA A 585 -7.11 21.11 -10.74
N SER A 586 -7.72 20.25 -9.92
CA SER A 586 -8.91 20.57 -9.12
C SER A 586 -8.55 20.74 -7.65
N GLU A 587 -8.81 21.91 -7.09
CA GLU A 587 -8.62 22.19 -5.65
C GLU A 587 -9.41 21.24 -4.76
N GLU A 588 -10.65 20.91 -5.15
CA GLU A 588 -11.51 19.96 -4.44
C GLU A 588 -10.91 18.56 -4.38
N ALA A 589 -10.14 18.16 -5.40
CA ALA A 589 -9.46 16.87 -5.41
C ALA A 589 -8.28 16.81 -4.42
N TRP A 590 -7.64 17.95 -4.14
CA TRP A 590 -6.60 18.07 -3.11
C TRP A 590 -7.20 18.11 -1.69
N ALA A 591 -8.41 18.67 -1.55
CA ALA A 591 -9.13 18.72 -0.29
C ALA A 591 -9.86 17.40 0.08
N ALA A 592 -10.08 16.51 -0.90
CA ALA A 592 -10.81 15.26 -0.72
C ALA A 592 -9.92 14.17 -0.06
N ASP A 593 -9.91 14.14 1.28
CA ASP A 593 -9.04 13.27 2.08
C ASP A 593 -9.76 12.11 2.79
N GLN A 594 -11.08 11.99 2.61
CA GLN A 594 -11.95 10.92 3.14
C GLN A 594 -12.63 10.10 2.02
N GLN A 595 -12.16 10.25 0.79
CA GLN A 595 -12.58 9.48 -0.36
C GLN A 595 -11.39 9.18 -1.25
N PHE A 596 -11.48 8.14 -2.05
CA PHE A 596 -10.40 7.72 -2.92
C PHE A 596 -10.94 6.98 -4.14
N MET A 597 -10.11 6.98 -5.18
CA MET A 597 -10.30 6.11 -6.33
C MET A 597 -9.70 4.73 -6.02
N VAL A 598 -10.40 3.66 -6.38
CA VAL A 598 -9.86 2.29 -6.46
C VAL A 598 -9.65 1.98 -7.94
N GLY A 599 -8.38 1.95 -8.36
CA GLY A 599 -8.00 1.97 -9.76
C GLY A 599 -8.58 3.19 -10.50
N PRO A 600 -8.77 3.10 -11.82
CA PRO A 600 -9.31 4.20 -12.61
C PRO A 600 -10.85 4.34 -12.54
N ASP A 601 -11.57 3.30 -12.12
CA ASP A 601 -13.01 3.18 -12.43
C ASP A 601 -13.95 3.22 -11.21
N LEU A 602 -13.47 2.90 -10.00
CA LEU A 602 -14.29 2.91 -8.79
C LEU A 602 -13.91 4.08 -7.88
N LEU A 603 -14.90 4.75 -7.29
CA LEU A 603 -14.73 5.80 -6.28
C LEU A 603 -15.43 5.35 -4.99
N ALA A 604 -14.69 5.26 -3.90
CA ALA A 604 -15.21 4.92 -2.59
C ALA A 604 -15.11 6.13 -1.63
N ALA A 605 -16.17 6.38 -0.87
CA ALA A 605 -16.16 7.34 0.22
C ALA A 605 -16.72 6.67 1.49
N PRO A 606 -15.86 6.01 2.29
CA PRO A 606 -16.28 5.39 3.54
C PRO A 606 -16.94 6.40 4.50
N VAL A 607 -17.87 5.94 5.33
CA VAL A 607 -18.56 6.79 6.30
C VAL A 607 -17.70 6.96 7.54
N THR A 608 -16.93 8.04 7.60
CA THR A 608 -15.91 8.28 8.66
C THR A 608 -16.27 9.38 9.65
N ALA A 609 -17.41 10.04 9.50
CA ALA A 609 -17.82 11.16 10.35
C ALA A 609 -18.26 10.67 11.75
N ASP A 610 -17.87 11.38 12.81
CA ASP A 610 -18.19 11.00 14.20
C ASP A 610 -19.70 10.85 14.47
N ARG A 611 -20.54 11.68 13.84
CA ARG A 611 -22.00 11.56 13.94
C ARG A 611 -22.56 10.21 13.47
N ALA A 612 -21.80 9.47 12.66
CA ALA A 612 -22.20 8.16 12.15
C ALA A 612 -22.45 7.15 13.27
N GLU A 613 -21.82 7.34 14.44
CA GLU A 613 -22.07 6.50 15.61
C GLU A 613 -23.50 6.67 16.12
N ALA A 614 -23.89 7.92 16.40
CA ALA A 614 -25.22 8.26 16.90
C ALA A 614 -26.31 7.96 15.86
N ASP A 615 -26.09 8.31 14.59
CA ASP A 615 -27.02 8.01 13.50
C ASP A 615 -27.20 6.50 13.34
N GLY A 616 -26.10 5.74 13.33
CA GLY A 616 -26.11 4.29 13.21
C GLY A 616 -26.85 3.61 14.37
N ALA A 617 -26.59 4.05 15.61
CA ALA A 617 -27.30 3.55 16.79
C ALA A 617 -28.80 3.87 16.77
N ALA A 618 -29.18 5.01 16.18
CA ALA A 618 -30.58 5.41 15.99
C ALA A 618 -31.25 4.82 14.73
N GLY A 619 -30.52 3.99 13.96
CA GLY A 619 -30.99 3.43 12.69
C GLY A 619 -31.23 4.47 11.60
N GLN A 620 -30.63 5.66 11.73
CA GLN A 620 -30.78 6.77 10.78
C GLN A 620 -29.71 6.71 9.69
N PRO A 621 -30.03 7.12 8.45
CA PRO A 621 -29.01 7.31 7.41
C PRO A 621 -28.02 8.41 7.81
N THR A 622 -26.72 8.15 7.67
CA THR A 622 -25.66 9.14 7.88
C THR A 622 -25.44 9.96 6.60
N PRO A 623 -25.38 11.31 6.64
CA PRO A 623 -25.01 12.10 5.48
C PRO A 623 -23.50 12.06 5.25
N VAL A 624 -23.09 11.75 4.02
CA VAL A 624 -21.69 11.64 3.58
C VAL A 624 -21.44 12.62 2.46
N ASP A 625 -20.44 13.46 2.64
CA ASP A 625 -20.01 14.41 1.62
C ASP A 625 -19.11 13.70 0.61
N VAL A 626 -19.47 13.78 -0.68
CA VAL A 626 -18.71 13.17 -1.78
C VAL A 626 -18.48 14.20 -2.86
N TRP A 627 -17.21 14.41 -3.22
CA TRP A 627 -16.85 15.13 -4.43
C TRP A 627 -16.75 14.14 -5.59
N LEU A 628 -17.64 14.29 -6.58
CA LEU A 628 -17.59 13.48 -7.79
C LEU A 628 -16.79 14.25 -8.86
N PRO A 629 -15.72 13.67 -9.44
CA PRO A 629 -14.99 14.29 -10.53
C PRO A 629 -15.86 14.53 -11.77
N PRO A 630 -15.46 15.43 -12.69
CA PRO A 630 -16.18 15.65 -13.95
C PRO A 630 -16.47 14.34 -14.71
N GLY A 631 -17.70 14.24 -15.23
CA GLY A 631 -18.22 13.02 -15.87
C GLY A 631 -19.49 12.52 -15.21
N LYS A 632 -19.90 11.29 -15.51
CA LYS A 632 -21.04 10.62 -14.89
C LYS A 632 -20.56 9.44 -14.04
N TRP A 633 -21.28 9.18 -12.96
CA TRP A 633 -20.96 8.16 -11.96
C TRP A 633 -22.22 7.39 -11.58
N VAL A 634 -22.15 6.07 -11.57
CA VAL A 634 -23.25 5.20 -11.15
C VAL A 634 -23.05 4.86 -9.69
N ASP A 635 -23.99 5.26 -8.84
CA ASP A 635 -24.04 4.82 -7.45
C ASP A 635 -24.45 3.34 -7.41
N LEU A 636 -23.56 2.47 -6.93
CA LEU A 636 -23.75 1.02 -7.06
C LEU A 636 -24.83 0.45 -6.12
N PHE A 637 -25.10 1.11 -5.00
CA PHE A 637 -26.14 0.66 -4.08
C PHE A 637 -27.52 1.23 -4.48
N ALA A 638 -27.60 2.49 -4.93
CA ALA A 638 -28.87 3.04 -5.42
C ALA A 638 -29.21 2.67 -6.87
N GLY A 639 -28.22 2.27 -7.67
CA GLY A 639 -28.39 2.05 -9.12
C GLY A 639 -28.62 3.33 -9.92
N THR A 640 -28.47 4.51 -9.32
CA THR A 640 -28.73 5.81 -9.94
C THR A 640 -27.47 6.42 -10.55
N THR A 641 -27.59 7.06 -11.71
CA THR A 641 -26.48 7.83 -12.31
C THR A 641 -26.50 9.29 -11.83
N VAL A 642 -25.35 9.78 -11.40
CA VAL A 642 -25.13 11.14 -10.91
C VAL A 642 -24.10 11.85 -11.80
N THR A 643 -24.35 13.11 -12.12
CA THR A 643 -23.38 13.96 -12.85
C THR A 643 -22.41 14.58 -11.85
N GLY A 644 -21.11 14.37 -12.09
CA GLY A 644 -20.02 14.90 -11.27
C GLY A 644 -19.57 16.30 -11.71
N GLY A 645 -18.34 16.66 -11.33
CA GLY A 645 -17.84 18.04 -11.33
C GLY A 645 -18.36 18.87 -10.16
N ARG A 646 -18.83 18.21 -9.09
CA ARG A 646 -19.47 18.86 -7.94
C ARG A 646 -19.37 18.01 -6.68
N LYS A 647 -19.51 18.68 -5.54
CA LYS A 647 -19.79 18.04 -4.26
C LYS A 647 -21.28 17.70 -4.15
N ILE A 648 -21.58 16.55 -3.55
CA ILE A 648 -22.92 16.09 -3.20
C ILE A 648 -22.92 15.62 -1.75
N THR A 649 -24.10 15.52 -1.16
CA THR A 649 -24.31 14.83 0.13
C THR A 649 -25.16 13.59 -0.14
N ARG A 650 -24.61 12.42 0.19
CA ARG A 650 -25.24 11.12 0.03
C ARG A 650 -25.69 10.60 1.39
N MET A 651 -26.97 10.28 1.56
CA MET A 651 -27.47 9.61 2.76
C MET A 651 -27.14 8.13 2.68
N SER A 652 -26.62 7.53 3.76
CA SER A 652 -26.22 6.12 3.77
C SER A 652 -26.58 5.44 5.09
N THR A 653 -27.40 4.39 5.03
CA THR A 653 -27.67 3.52 6.18
C THR A 653 -26.45 2.64 6.52
N LEU A 654 -26.52 1.82 7.56
CA LEU A 654 -25.47 0.84 7.87
C LEU A 654 -25.36 -0.30 6.84
N ASP A 655 -26.30 -0.43 5.91
CA ASP A 655 -26.31 -1.49 4.90
C ASP A 655 -25.56 -1.10 3.62
N GLU A 656 -25.20 0.17 3.46
CA GLU A 656 -24.53 0.71 2.27
C GLU A 656 -23.54 1.82 2.63
N PHE A 657 -22.72 2.20 1.66
CA PHE A 657 -21.85 3.38 1.71
C PHE A 657 -21.68 3.93 0.29
N PRO A 658 -21.28 5.19 0.12
CA PRO A 658 -21.06 5.74 -1.21
C PRO A 658 -19.93 5.00 -1.94
N LEU A 659 -20.32 4.22 -2.96
CA LEU A 659 -19.44 3.50 -3.87
C LEU A 659 -19.95 3.71 -5.29
N TYR A 660 -19.12 4.33 -6.12
CA TYR A 660 -19.48 4.73 -7.46
C TYR A 660 -18.63 4.02 -8.51
N LEU A 661 -19.27 3.60 -9.61
CA LEU A 661 -18.60 3.19 -10.83
C LEU A 661 -18.64 4.33 -11.85
N ARG A 662 -17.51 4.64 -12.48
CA ARG A 662 -17.46 5.58 -13.61
C ARG A 662 -18.42 5.12 -14.71
N ALA A 663 -19.30 5.99 -15.18
CA ALA A 663 -20.38 5.57 -16.08
C ALA A 663 -19.89 5.03 -17.44
N SER A 664 -18.68 5.40 -17.87
CA SER A 664 -18.06 4.88 -19.09
C SER A 664 -17.38 3.51 -18.89
N ALA A 665 -17.34 2.99 -17.67
CA ALA A 665 -16.52 1.83 -17.30
C ALA A 665 -17.32 0.52 -17.13
N ALA A 666 -16.59 -0.58 -17.20
CA ALA A 666 -16.98 -1.87 -16.66
C ALA A 666 -15.78 -2.46 -15.89
N THR A 667 -16.03 -3.28 -14.87
CA THR A 667 -14.96 -3.88 -14.06
C THR A 667 -15.21 -5.36 -13.86
N PRO A 668 -14.16 -6.21 -13.83
CA PRO A 668 -14.29 -7.60 -13.38
C PRO A 668 -14.95 -7.66 -11.98
N LEU A 669 -15.89 -8.57 -11.79
CA LEU A 669 -16.62 -8.76 -10.53
C LEU A 669 -17.03 -10.23 -10.39
N ASN A 670 -16.72 -10.85 -9.26
CA ASN A 670 -17.16 -12.21 -8.92
C ASN A 670 -18.48 -12.17 -8.16
N PHE A 671 -19.56 -11.70 -8.79
CA PHE A 671 -20.84 -11.48 -8.10
C PHE A 671 -21.37 -12.78 -7.47
N ARG A 672 -21.66 -12.73 -6.16
CA ARG A 672 -22.11 -13.88 -5.35
C ARG A 672 -23.52 -13.69 -4.82
N THR A 673 -24.01 -12.44 -4.80
CA THR A 673 -25.31 -12.11 -4.18
C THR A 673 -26.21 -11.33 -5.15
N PRO A 674 -27.04 -12.00 -5.99
CA PRO A 674 -27.47 -13.38 -5.80
C PRO A 674 -26.61 -14.41 -6.55
N ASP A 675 -26.52 -15.62 -5.98
CA ASP A 675 -25.92 -16.75 -6.67
C ASP A 675 -26.90 -17.32 -7.69
N VAL A 676 -26.49 -17.32 -8.95
CA VAL A 676 -27.26 -17.78 -10.13
C VAL A 676 -26.75 -19.12 -10.67
N TRP A 677 -25.75 -19.72 -10.04
CA TRP A 677 -25.11 -20.94 -10.52
C TRP A 677 -25.55 -22.16 -9.70
N ALA A 678 -25.64 -23.32 -10.37
CA ALA A 678 -26.01 -24.57 -9.73
C ALA A 678 -24.92 -25.04 -8.75
N LYS A 679 -23.65 -24.90 -9.15
CA LYS A 679 -22.50 -25.04 -8.26
C LYS A 679 -22.17 -23.65 -7.68
N PRO A 680 -22.40 -23.40 -6.38
CA PRO A 680 -22.12 -22.08 -5.81
C PRO A 680 -20.62 -21.79 -5.78
N TRP A 681 -20.28 -20.54 -5.49
CA TRP A 681 -18.92 -20.21 -5.08
C TRP A 681 -18.58 -20.95 -3.77
N GLY A 682 -17.38 -21.52 -3.68
CA GLY A 682 -16.84 -21.91 -2.39
C GLY A 682 -16.72 -20.68 -1.49
N VAL A 683 -16.98 -20.83 -0.20
CA VAL A 683 -16.92 -19.73 0.78
C VAL A 683 -15.55 -19.04 0.72
N ASN A 684 -14.47 -19.80 0.50
CA ASN A 684 -13.09 -19.29 0.44
C ASN A 684 -12.58 -18.99 -0.98
N ASP A 685 -13.35 -19.27 -2.02
CA ASP A 685 -12.88 -19.06 -3.40
C ASP A 685 -12.70 -17.56 -3.61
N LEU A 686 -11.49 -17.05 -3.80
CA LEU A 686 -11.29 -15.66 -4.26
C LEU A 686 -11.67 -15.52 -5.74
N ASP A 687 -11.35 -16.55 -6.52
CA ASP A 687 -11.68 -16.65 -7.93
C ASP A 687 -11.72 -18.09 -8.43
N ARG A 688 -12.20 -18.29 -9.67
CA ARG A 688 -12.36 -19.59 -10.33
C ARG A 688 -11.93 -19.51 -11.79
N ARG A 689 -11.33 -20.57 -12.32
CA ARG A 689 -10.89 -20.63 -13.74
C ARG A 689 -12.03 -20.90 -14.72
N ASP A 690 -13.08 -21.55 -14.25
CA ASP A 690 -14.25 -21.93 -15.03
C ASP A 690 -15.35 -20.86 -15.02
N ARG A 691 -15.14 -19.75 -14.30
CA ARG A 691 -16.13 -18.70 -14.09
C ARG A 691 -15.52 -17.31 -14.19
N ALA A 692 -16.24 -16.36 -14.78
CA ALA A 692 -15.89 -14.95 -14.74
C ALA A 692 -17.13 -14.07 -14.65
N GLY A 693 -16.99 -12.88 -14.07
CA GLY A 693 -18.07 -11.90 -14.07
C GLY A 693 -17.60 -10.46 -14.29
N TRP A 694 -18.55 -9.62 -14.68
CA TRP A 694 -18.34 -8.20 -14.92
C TRP A 694 -19.48 -7.35 -14.35
N LEU A 695 -19.11 -6.28 -13.67
CA LEU A 695 -19.98 -5.14 -13.37
C LEU A 695 -19.89 -4.16 -14.52
N VAL A 696 -21.02 -3.83 -15.16
CA VAL A 696 -21.04 -3.07 -16.41
C VAL A 696 -21.96 -1.86 -16.26
N SER A 697 -21.41 -0.66 -16.41
CA SER A 697 -22.25 0.54 -16.42
C SER A 697 -23.14 0.62 -17.67
N PRO A 698 -24.37 1.15 -17.55
CA PRO A 698 -25.25 1.51 -18.67
C PRO A 698 -24.59 2.28 -19.83
N ASP A 699 -23.68 3.21 -19.50
CA ASP A 699 -23.00 4.07 -20.48
C ASP A 699 -21.60 3.54 -20.82
N SER A 700 -21.29 2.27 -20.48
CA SER A 700 -19.95 1.72 -20.65
C SER A 700 -19.52 1.68 -22.12
N ASN A 701 -18.26 2.02 -22.34
CA ASN A 701 -17.64 1.97 -23.66
C ASN A 701 -16.15 1.64 -23.51
N GLY A 702 -15.71 0.47 -23.97
CA GLY A 702 -14.31 0.08 -23.82
C GLY A 702 -14.07 -1.42 -23.91
N SER A 703 -12.90 -1.85 -23.41
CA SER A 703 -12.45 -3.24 -23.38
C SER A 703 -11.85 -3.55 -22.01
N TYR A 704 -12.32 -4.60 -21.37
CA TYR A 704 -12.05 -4.93 -19.98
C TYR A 704 -11.69 -6.40 -19.84
N THR A 705 -10.49 -6.68 -19.34
CA THR A 705 -9.98 -8.04 -19.18
C THR A 705 -10.02 -8.43 -17.71
N SER A 706 -10.58 -9.60 -17.41
CA SER A 706 -10.48 -10.18 -16.07
C SER A 706 -9.09 -10.77 -15.88
N PRO A 707 -8.50 -10.69 -14.67
CA PRO A 707 -7.15 -11.19 -14.42
C PRO A 707 -6.97 -12.69 -14.70
N HIS A 708 -8.05 -13.47 -14.70
CA HIS A 708 -8.02 -14.92 -14.80
C HIS A 708 -8.73 -15.50 -16.04
N GLY A 709 -9.22 -14.65 -16.96
CA GLY A 709 -9.73 -15.08 -18.27
C GLY A 709 -10.89 -14.22 -18.80
N GLY A 710 -11.04 -14.14 -20.11
CA GLY A 710 -12.12 -13.39 -20.76
C GLY A 710 -11.87 -11.89 -20.92
N THR A 711 -12.29 -11.36 -22.06
CA THR A 711 -12.36 -9.93 -22.33
C THR A 711 -13.79 -9.54 -22.66
N LEU A 712 -14.32 -8.56 -21.93
CA LEU A 712 -15.57 -7.89 -22.22
C LEU A 712 -15.29 -6.64 -23.03
N ARG A 713 -15.92 -6.50 -24.20
CA ARG A 713 -16.02 -5.22 -24.90
C ARG A 713 -17.43 -4.67 -24.74
N SER A 714 -17.55 -3.36 -24.50
CA SER A 714 -18.85 -2.69 -24.42
C SER A 714 -18.90 -1.49 -25.36
N ALA A 715 -20.09 -1.26 -25.92
CA ALA A 715 -20.38 -0.12 -26.79
C ALA A 715 -21.84 0.31 -26.66
N ARG A 716 -22.05 1.62 -26.50
CA ARG A 716 -23.38 2.24 -26.35
C ARG A 716 -23.88 2.81 -27.68
N TYR A 717 -25.09 2.43 -28.10
CA TYR A 717 -25.77 2.93 -29.29
C TYR A 717 -27.20 3.39 -28.94
N GLY A 718 -27.35 4.67 -28.63
CA GLY A 718 -28.64 5.22 -28.17
C GLY A 718 -29.13 4.49 -26.91
N LYS A 719 -30.29 3.84 -26.97
CA LYS A 719 -30.85 3.04 -25.87
C LYS A 719 -30.25 1.63 -25.75
N HIS A 720 -29.44 1.20 -26.70
CA HIS A 720 -28.87 -0.15 -26.74
C HIS A 720 -27.45 -0.17 -26.19
N LEU A 721 -27.16 -1.11 -25.29
CA LEU A 721 -25.80 -1.44 -24.83
C LEU A 721 -25.42 -2.80 -25.42
N VAL A 722 -24.38 -2.80 -26.26
CA VAL A 722 -23.86 -4.01 -26.91
C VAL A 722 -22.61 -4.46 -26.17
N LEU A 723 -22.61 -5.71 -25.73
CA LEU A 723 -21.54 -6.34 -24.98
C LEU A 723 -21.03 -7.55 -25.75
N THR A 724 -19.72 -7.70 -25.88
CA THR A 724 -19.09 -8.83 -26.55
C THR A 724 -18.06 -9.47 -25.64
N LEU A 725 -18.29 -10.74 -25.30
CA LEU A 725 -17.35 -11.57 -24.57
C LEU A 725 -16.45 -12.32 -25.55
N ARG A 726 -15.16 -12.39 -25.24
CA ARG A 726 -14.16 -13.15 -26.01
C ARG A 726 -13.22 -13.90 -25.08
N GLY A 727 -12.96 -15.17 -25.39
CA GLY A 727 -12.15 -16.05 -24.55
C GLY A 727 -12.65 -16.14 -23.10
N ALA A 728 -13.96 -15.94 -22.90
CA ALA A 728 -14.58 -15.96 -21.58
C ALA A 728 -14.85 -17.40 -21.13
N PRO A 729 -14.83 -17.69 -19.82
CA PRO A 729 -15.22 -18.99 -19.30
C PRO A 729 -16.69 -19.34 -19.58
N ASP A 730 -16.99 -20.63 -19.59
CA ASP A 730 -18.35 -21.14 -19.81
C ASP A 730 -19.36 -20.63 -18.77
N GLU A 731 -18.94 -20.39 -17.53
CA GLU A 731 -19.78 -19.74 -16.53
C GLU A 731 -19.49 -18.22 -16.52
N SER A 732 -20.15 -17.45 -17.39
CA SER A 732 -19.98 -15.99 -17.45
C SER A 732 -21.19 -15.25 -16.87
N GLN A 733 -20.95 -14.25 -16.03
CA GLN A 733 -22.01 -13.44 -15.41
C GLN A 733 -21.84 -11.95 -15.69
N LEU A 734 -22.93 -11.23 -15.93
CA LEU A 734 -22.92 -9.78 -16.03
C LEU A 734 -23.88 -9.18 -14.99
N LEU A 735 -23.46 -8.10 -14.34
CA LEU A 735 -24.31 -7.26 -13.52
C LEU A 735 -24.36 -5.86 -14.15
N VAL A 736 -25.55 -5.39 -14.49
CA VAL A 736 -25.78 -4.06 -15.07
C VAL A 736 -26.67 -3.26 -14.13
N PRO A 737 -26.14 -2.25 -13.43
CA PRO A 737 -26.95 -1.39 -12.57
C PRO A 737 -28.03 -0.65 -13.38
N GLY A 738 -29.20 -0.45 -12.78
CA GLY A 738 -30.35 0.20 -13.42
C GLY A 738 -31.26 -0.76 -14.19
N GLY A 739 -32.23 -0.18 -14.91
CA GLY A 739 -33.30 -0.93 -15.59
C GLY A 739 -32.94 -1.40 -17.00
N VAL A 740 -33.17 -2.68 -17.27
CA VAL A 740 -33.11 -3.28 -18.61
C VAL A 740 -34.50 -3.75 -19.01
N LYS A 741 -34.97 -3.33 -20.18
CA LYS A 741 -36.29 -3.68 -20.74
C LYS A 741 -36.26 -4.96 -21.57
N GLN A 742 -35.14 -5.22 -22.25
CA GLN A 742 -34.99 -6.35 -23.14
C GLN A 742 -33.54 -6.82 -23.18
N VAL A 743 -33.34 -8.13 -23.26
CA VAL A 743 -32.04 -8.78 -23.41
C VAL A 743 -32.08 -9.68 -24.63
N LEU A 744 -31.10 -9.52 -25.53
CA LEU A 744 -30.81 -10.49 -26.58
C LEU A 744 -29.43 -11.09 -26.30
N VAL A 745 -29.30 -12.41 -26.40
CA VAL A 745 -28.02 -13.13 -26.35
C VAL A 745 -27.83 -13.87 -27.65
N ASP A 746 -26.72 -13.61 -28.33
CA ASP A 746 -26.36 -14.19 -29.63
C ASP A 746 -27.50 -14.07 -30.66
N GLY A 747 -28.16 -12.89 -30.67
CA GLY A 747 -29.29 -12.56 -31.55
C GLY A 747 -30.66 -13.07 -31.08
N THR A 748 -30.72 -13.86 -30.00
CA THR A 748 -31.96 -14.45 -29.51
C THR A 748 -32.52 -13.64 -28.33
N PRO A 749 -33.77 -13.13 -28.40
CA PRO A 749 -34.39 -12.44 -27.28
C PRO A 749 -34.70 -13.43 -26.15
N LEU A 750 -34.43 -13.03 -24.91
CA LEU A 750 -34.68 -13.84 -23.71
C LEU A 750 -35.74 -13.18 -22.83
N ALA A 751 -36.69 -13.97 -22.35
CA ALA A 751 -37.61 -13.53 -21.30
C ALA A 751 -36.91 -13.47 -19.94
N SER A 752 -37.28 -12.50 -19.10
CA SER A 752 -36.82 -12.47 -17.70
C SER A 752 -37.36 -13.66 -16.93
N SER A 753 -36.55 -14.25 -16.07
CA SER A 753 -36.95 -15.34 -15.18
C SER A 753 -36.85 -14.94 -13.70
N SER A 754 -37.47 -15.72 -12.81
CA SER A 754 -37.18 -15.59 -11.38
C SER A 754 -35.74 -16.02 -11.10
N LEU A 755 -35.16 -15.59 -9.98
CA LEU A 755 -33.83 -16.02 -9.57
C LEU A 755 -33.70 -17.55 -9.46
N GLU A 756 -34.74 -18.21 -8.95
CA GLU A 756 -34.79 -19.67 -8.82
C GLU A 756 -34.79 -20.36 -10.20
N GLN A 757 -35.59 -19.86 -11.14
CA GLN A 757 -35.61 -20.38 -12.51
C GLN A 757 -34.27 -20.15 -13.21
N LEU A 758 -33.64 -18.99 -13.01
CA LEU A 758 -32.35 -18.66 -13.62
C LEU A 758 -31.23 -19.64 -13.20
N ARG A 759 -31.27 -20.17 -11.98
CA ARG A 759 -30.31 -21.18 -11.51
C ARG A 759 -30.32 -22.45 -12.35
N GLY A 760 -31.51 -22.87 -12.81
CA GLY A 760 -31.68 -24.05 -13.68
C GLY A 760 -31.41 -23.78 -15.17
N GLN A 761 -31.29 -22.53 -15.59
CA GLN A 761 -31.05 -22.16 -16.99
C GLN A 761 -29.55 -22.13 -17.33
N GLU A 762 -29.18 -22.49 -18.56
CA GLU A 762 -27.80 -22.29 -19.04
C GLU A 762 -27.49 -20.83 -19.35
N THR A 763 -28.49 -20.10 -19.83
CA THR A 763 -28.40 -18.68 -20.17
C THR A 763 -29.74 -18.03 -19.90
N GLY A 764 -29.74 -16.85 -19.29
CA GLY A 764 -30.95 -16.15 -18.87
C GLY A 764 -30.64 -14.87 -18.13
N TRP A 765 -31.68 -14.16 -17.68
CA TRP A 765 -31.50 -12.94 -16.91
C TRP A 765 -32.65 -12.69 -15.93
N THR A 766 -32.35 -11.94 -14.87
CA THR A 766 -33.33 -11.53 -13.86
C THR A 766 -33.02 -10.14 -13.34
N ALA A 767 -34.02 -9.46 -12.78
CA ALA A 767 -33.82 -8.24 -12.02
C ALA A 767 -33.53 -8.59 -10.56
N HIS A 768 -32.55 -7.92 -9.97
CA HIS A 768 -32.15 -8.05 -8.57
C HIS A 768 -32.31 -6.72 -7.84
N ALA A 769 -33.02 -6.73 -6.73
CA ALA A 769 -33.40 -5.52 -5.99
C ALA A 769 -32.24 -4.91 -5.16
N GLY A 770 -31.14 -5.64 -4.94
CA GLY A 770 -29.96 -5.09 -4.26
C GLY A 770 -30.10 -4.94 -2.73
N ALA A 771 -30.76 -5.86 -2.03
CA ALA A 771 -30.91 -5.79 -0.57
C ALA A 771 -29.56 -5.94 0.18
N GLY A 772 -28.81 -4.84 0.29
CA GLY A 772 -27.44 -4.79 0.83
C GLY A 772 -26.37 -5.41 -0.06
N SER A 773 -26.67 -5.58 -1.35
CA SER A 773 -25.71 -5.83 -2.42
C SER A 773 -26.06 -4.93 -3.60
N PHE A 774 -25.29 -4.96 -4.68
CA PHE A 774 -25.57 -4.11 -5.84
C PHE A 774 -26.88 -4.54 -6.53
N GLY A 775 -27.81 -3.61 -6.72
CA GLY A 775 -29.04 -3.83 -7.48
C GLY A 775 -28.82 -3.70 -9.00
N GLY A 776 -29.70 -4.32 -9.79
CA GLY A 776 -29.66 -4.20 -11.25
C GLY A 776 -30.11 -5.45 -11.99
N THR A 777 -29.68 -5.57 -13.24
CA THR A 777 -29.97 -6.73 -14.09
C THR A 777 -28.81 -7.72 -14.02
N VAL A 778 -29.10 -8.96 -13.63
CA VAL A 778 -28.14 -10.05 -13.56
C VAL A 778 -28.35 -10.95 -14.76
N LEU A 779 -27.29 -11.18 -15.54
CA LEU A 779 -27.29 -12.09 -16.69
C LEU A 779 -26.38 -13.27 -16.40
N LYS A 780 -26.89 -14.46 -16.68
CA LYS A 780 -26.15 -15.72 -16.69
C LYS A 780 -25.92 -16.11 -18.15
N LEU A 781 -24.69 -16.39 -18.53
CA LEU A 781 -24.28 -16.63 -19.90
C LEU A 781 -23.44 -17.91 -19.99
N LYS A 782 -23.60 -18.64 -21.09
CA LYS A 782 -22.75 -19.77 -21.49
C LYS A 782 -22.09 -19.48 -22.84
N PRO A 783 -20.98 -18.72 -22.89
CA PRO A 783 -20.34 -18.32 -24.13
C PRO A 783 -19.91 -19.53 -24.98
N ARG A 784 -20.30 -19.58 -26.26
CA ARG A 784 -19.93 -20.67 -27.17
C ARG A 784 -18.49 -20.49 -27.63
N ASN A 785 -17.63 -21.46 -27.34
CA ASN A 785 -16.18 -21.36 -27.60
C ASN A 785 -15.56 -20.07 -27.00
N GLY A 786 -16.05 -19.65 -25.82
CA GLY A 786 -15.63 -18.42 -25.15
C GLY A 786 -16.15 -17.12 -25.78
N HIS A 787 -17.12 -17.20 -26.69
CA HIS A 787 -17.71 -16.05 -27.36
C HIS A 787 -19.22 -15.92 -27.08
N SER A 788 -19.67 -14.70 -26.80
CA SER A 788 -21.08 -14.36 -26.77
C SER A 788 -21.27 -12.86 -27.03
N THR A 789 -22.37 -12.49 -27.66
CA THR A 789 -22.81 -11.11 -27.85
C THR A 789 -24.12 -10.88 -27.13
N VAL A 790 -24.16 -9.87 -26.27
CA VAL A 790 -25.36 -9.47 -25.54
C VAL A 790 -25.78 -8.09 -26.00
N VAL A 791 -27.07 -7.90 -26.29
CA VAL A 791 -27.66 -6.59 -26.57
C VAL A 791 -28.72 -6.30 -25.52
N LEU A 792 -28.52 -5.22 -24.77
CA LEU A 792 -29.44 -4.76 -23.74
C LEU A 792 -30.17 -3.52 -24.24
N THR A 793 -31.50 -3.53 -24.19
CA THR A 793 -32.30 -2.31 -24.36
C THR A 793 -32.54 -1.72 -22.98
N LEU A 794 -31.90 -0.59 -22.68
CA LEU A 794 -32.01 0.07 -21.37
C LEU A 794 -33.34 0.82 -21.23
N ALA A 795 -33.77 1.01 -19.97
CA ALA A 795 -35.04 1.61 -19.62
C ALA A 795 -35.20 3.06 -20.06
#